data_AF-A0A8J7ZAU4-F1
#
_entry.id   AF-A0A8J7ZAU4-F1
#
_cell.length_a   1.000
_cell.length_b   1.000
_cell.length_c   1.000
_cell.angle_alpha   90.00
_cell.angle_beta   90.00
_cell.angle_gamma   90.00
#
_symmetry.space_group_name_H-M   'P 1'
#
loop_
_entity.id
_entity.type
_entity.pdbx_description
1 polymer ?
#
loop_
_entity_poly.entity_id
_entity_poly.type
_entity_poly.pdbx_seq_one_letter_code
_entity_poly.pdbx_strand_id
1 'polypeptide(L)'
;MSHFRNKKNYFLISFIILALFTSMLAYSHKQTLALTEPIEDLSFQPEFVAFSSEERISTTGWNSTQAELTFNPSNDQVYLSWIDLYKPFTADEESTIYYSSGNRTDLWNSPDFVTSINETLAFGFVPAFDASNSVHIPYEEYVVDNFEINEVIIDNGVTVQPESNIITNTGDSFSPSAITDSNGIVHLVWCDTTDNANGDLYYTNYSSSSGIWKTPIVRITNGADVFEKSPVTITVDENNTIHLVWVDERAADQELYYIYSEDGVTWSSEEKITTVPYEPVLPEMVYDKTKNKLHVVFNDTGTSSNLYYIKADSKALAGGWSTPTSIDSYLAENADYNLFSDIYGNTLLAFERNVTSQIDVYFSQISNSSSSWSTPLLVSELSYDPSITMDSNGYIYIAYTKLYQSATEVYIKTGILDTDQDGLSDADELNIHNTDPNLLDTDGDTVSDGEEVLVYNSDPNDTDSDDDLMPDGWEAEYNFDLINASDATEDNDFDNLTNLEEFNANTHPYFPDSDFDSISDGDEVLIYFTDPTDDDTDGDTLLDNYEIIFGELNGTRINPLIFDNVTEDYDNDGLENGIEATLWTDPLNADTDGDGFTDGDEFYLYETDPNDPDDYPVTQQPADYRKIIIGILTGVGTGAIFLTFTFLVVRQFRPSDSSKRKQLQREEKEYLDKHVSKGKEMKYETDEKVAIDAMLKKRKEIDEDIPKRTIDDIVADAEEAEKLEEPMAPPEPSEDEITDIKAKMRETITALKNYEEQLTKILKKDLTTFNVSTVSRETLTEFAADSQSLYSEAKVIWTNTILPLIKGVEEKLHSDTLEAEQIIDNCSSLSDKILDILVKREMEIVEEETRREEVKQAAMKALEENEQEDVSEEKEDEKEESAD
;
A
#
# COMPACT_ATOMS: atom_id res chain seq x y z
N MET A 1 -58.03 35.96 -29.62
CA MET A 1 -58.43 34.61 -30.05
C MET A 1 -57.72 34.25 -31.37
N SER A 2 -56.43 34.46 -31.66
CA SER A 2 -55.17 34.54 -30.90
C SER A 2 -55.08 33.60 -29.69
N HIS A 3 -54.06 32.74 -29.71
CA HIS A 3 -53.79 31.60 -28.84
C HIS A 3 -54.79 30.45 -28.95
N PHE A 4 -54.32 29.28 -29.43
CA PHE A 4 -54.70 27.90 -29.02
C PHE A 4 -54.48 26.83 -30.10
N ARG A 5 -53.44 26.92 -30.96
CA ARG A 5 -53.07 25.77 -31.81
C ARG A 5 -51.60 25.31 -31.80
N ASN A 6 -50.67 26.09 -31.25
CA ASN A 6 -49.28 25.65 -31.06
C ASN A 6 -48.91 25.30 -29.60
N LYS A 7 -49.87 25.12 -28.68
CA LYS A 7 -49.59 24.81 -27.26
C LYS A 7 -49.53 23.31 -26.90
N LYS A 8 -49.67 22.37 -27.84
CA LYS A 8 -49.52 20.94 -27.53
C LYS A 8 -48.06 20.46 -27.56
N ASN A 9 -47.19 21.06 -28.38
CA ASN A 9 -45.78 20.65 -28.42
C ASN A 9 -44.94 21.34 -27.32
N TYR A 10 -45.29 22.56 -26.90
CA TYR A 10 -44.64 23.22 -25.77
C TYR A 10 -45.00 22.62 -24.40
N PHE A 11 -46.18 22.02 -24.24
CA PHE A 11 -46.55 21.38 -22.97
C PHE A 11 -45.81 20.04 -22.76
N LEU A 12 -45.45 19.35 -23.85
CA LEU A 12 -44.68 18.11 -23.79
C LEU A 12 -43.18 18.41 -23.61
N ILE A 13 -42.67 19.43 -24.33
CA ILE A 13 -41.26 19.84 -24.21
C ILE A 13 -40.97 20.53 -22.87
N SER A 14 -41.89 21.34 -22.32
CA SER A 14 -41.71 21.88 -20.95
C SER A 14 -41.87 20.81 -19.86
N PHE A 15 -42.60 19.71 -20.09
CA PHE A 15 -42.63 18.59 -19.14
C PHE A 15 -41.33 17.77 -19.19
N ILE A 16 -40.72 17.65 -20.37
CA ILE A 16 -39.43 16.97 -20.55
C ILE A 16 -38.28 17.84 -20.01
N ILE A 17 -38.29 19.16 -20.22
CA ILE A 17 -37.29 20.08 -19.66
C ILE A 17 -37.46 20.24 -18.15
N LEU A 18 -38.69 20.26 -17.62
CA LEU A 18 -38.92 20.29 -16.16
C LEU A 18 -38.57 18.94 -15.52
N ALA A 19 -38.81 17.80 -16.21
CA ALA A 19 -38.36 16.49 -15.76
C ALA A 19 -36.83 16.37 -15.76
N LEU A 20 -36.15 16.93 -16.79
CA LEU A 20 -34.69 16.98 -16.91
C LEU A 20 -34.06 17.94 -15.89
N PHE A 21 -34.70 19.07 -15.57
CA PHE A 21 -34.25 19.98 -14.50
C PHE A 21 -34.50 19.40 -13.11
N THR A 22 -35.60 18.67 -12.88
CA THR A 22 -35.82 17.96 -11.60
C THR A 22 -34.91 16.74 -11.44
N SER A 23 -34.48 16.10 -12.53
CA SER A 23 -33.48 15.03 -12.47
C SER A 23 -32.05 15.56 -12.32
N MET A 24 -31.71 16.73 -12.90
CA MET A 24 -30.40 17.37 -12.68
C MET A 24 -30.26 17.97 -11.28
N LEU A 25 -31.31 18.60 -10.73
CA LEU A 25 -31.30 19.05 -9.33
C LEU A 25 -31.36 17.89 -8.34
N ALA A 26 -31.93 16.73 -8.71
CA ALA A 26 -31.85 15.50 -7.92
C ALA A 26 -30.52 14.75 -8.09
N TYR A 27 -29.72 15.06 -9.11
CA TYR A 27 -28.38 14.52 -9.33
C TYR A 27 -27.33 15.35 -8.58
N SER A 28 -27.41 16.68 -8.63
CA SER A 28 -26.53 17.59 -7.86
C SER A 28 -26.79 17.55 -6.34
N HIS A 29 -27.99 17.15 -5.89
CA HIS A 29 -28.29 17.02 -4.45
C HIS A 29 -28.20 15.59 -3.90
N LYS A 30 -27.79 14.60 -4.72
CA LYS A 30 -27.55 13.20 -4.29
C LYS A 30 -26.07 12.88 -4.04
N GLN A 31 -25.16 13.83 -4.25
CA GLN A 31 -23.75 13.69 -3.87
C GLN A 31 -23.47 14.03 -2.40
N THR A 32 -24.50 14.38 -1.63
CA THR A 32 -24.43 14.55 -0.17
C THR A 32 -25.60 13.84 0.48
N LEU A 33 -25.31 12.77 1.20
CA LEU A 33 -26.18 11.86 1.98
C LEU A 33 -26.72 10.59 1.29
N ALA A 34 -25.92 9.52 1.53
CA ALA A 34 -26.31 8.21 2.05
C ALA A 34 -26.81 7.11 1.08
N LEU A 35 -25.94 6.10 0.92
CA LEU A 35 -26.13 4.63 0.91
C LEU A 35 -24.80 4.08 0.33
N THR A 36 -23.75 3.69 1.07
CA THR A 36 -23.66 2.75 2.21
C THR A 36 -24.62 1.56 2.08
N GLU A 37 -24.38 0.76 1.05
CA GLU A 37 -24.36 -0.70 1.23
C GLU A 37 -22.95 -1.15 0.82
N PRO A 38 -22.24 -1.94 1.65
CA PRO A 38 -20.89 -2.35 1.32
C PRO A 38 -20.99 -3.33 0.14
N ILE A 39 -20.40 -2.93 -0.98
CA ILE A 39 -19.69 -3.91 -1.79
C ILE A 39 -18.64 -4.46 -0.81
N GLU A 40 -18.62 -5.77 -0.58
CA GLU A 40 -17.46 -6.45 0.00
C GLU A 40 -16.33 -6.25 -1.01
N ASP A 41 -15.75 -5.06 -0.94
CA ASP A 41 -14.46 -4.74 -1.48
C ASP A 41 -13.51 -5.67 -0.74
N LEU A 42 -12.80 -6.52 -1.48
CA LEU A 42 -11.51 -7.01 -1.03
C LEU A 42 -10.56 -5.81 -1.04
N SER A 43 -10.87 -4.81 -0.23
CA SER A 43 -9.97 -3.74 0.12
C SER A 43 -8.88 -4.43 0.91
N PHE A 44 -7.72 -4.57 0.29
CA PHE A 44 -6.48 -4.70 1.01
C PHE A 44 -6.39 -3.44 1.87
N GLN A 45 -6.89 -3.50 3.10
CA GLN A 45 -6.64 -2.47 4.08
C GLN A 45 -5.16 -2.65 4.40
N PRO A 46 -4.28 -1.67 4.10
CA PRO A 46 -2.92 -1.79 4.56
C PRO A 46 -2.98 -1.88 6.09
N GLU A 47 -2.39 -2.93 6.62
CA GLU A 47 -2.41 -3.19 8.04
C GLU A 47 -1.37 -2.26 8.66
N PHE A 48 -1.76 -1.44 9.64
CA PHE A 48 -0.84 -0.60 10.43
C PHE A 48 0.18 -1.43 11.25
N VAL A 49 0.05 -2.75 11.20
CA VAL A 49 1.08 -3.70 11.62
C VAL A 49 1.27 -4.74 10.54
N ALA A 50 2.50 -4.85 10.02
CA ALA A 50 2.88 -5.93 9.13
C ALA A 50 3.45 -7.11 9.92
N PHE A 51 2.65 -8.17 10.10
CA PHE A 51 3.12 -9.37 10.81
C PHE A 51 3.95 -10.32 9.93
N SER A 52 5.01 -10.91 10.51
CA SER A 52 5.84 -11.96 9.93
C SER A 52 5.10 -13.29 9.78
N SER A 53 5.75 -14.27 9.15
CA SER A 53 5.32 -15.67 9.23
C SER A 53 5.34 -16.18 10.68
N GLU A 54 4.41 -17.09 11.01
CA GLU A 54 4.37 -17.74 12.32
C GLU A 54 5.61 -18.60 12.56
N GLU A 55 6.25 -18.45 13.71
CA GLU A 55 7.35 -19.31 14.19
C GLU A 55 6.87 -20.22 15.31
N ARG A 56 7.17 -21.52 15.23
CA ARG A 56 6.83 -22.47 16.30
C ARG A 56 8.00 -22.59 17.30
N ILE A 57 7.75 -22.24 18.55
CA ILE A 57 8.77 -22.25 19.61
C ILE A 57 8.80 -23.58 20.37
N SER A 58 7.64 -24.06 20.83
CA SER A 58 7.61 -25.36 21.50
C SER A 58 7.72 -26.47 20.44
N THR A 59 8.60 -27.43 20.70
CA THR A 59 8.82 -28.60 19.82
C THR A 59 8.74 -29.90 20.59
N THR A 60 8.12 -29.87 21.75
CA THR A 60 8.14 -30.98 22.69
C THR A 60 7.14 -32.07 22.29
N GLY A 61 6.13 -31.73 21.49
CA GLY A 61 5.05 -32.64 21.10
C GLY A 61 4.02 -32.85 22.22
N TRP A 62 4.07 -32.02 23.27
CA TRP A 62 3.16 -32.04 24.43
C TRP A 62 2.08 -30.98 24.30
N ASN A 63 1.08 -31.01 25.17
CA ASN A 63 0.06 -29.98 25.18
C ASN A 63 0.57 -28.75 25.94
N SER A 64 1.08 -27.78 25.19
CA SER A 64 1.51 -26.47 25.67
C SER A 64 0.31 -25.55 25.95
N THR A 65 0.37 -24.74 27.01
CA THR A 65 -0.63 -23.71 27.39
C THR A 65 0.02 -22.60 28.22
N GLN A 66 -0.69 -21.49 28.42
CA GLN A 66 -0.26 -20.35 29.25
C GLN A 66 1.10 -19.80 28.83
N ALA A 67 1.21 -19.45 27.54
CA ALA A 67 2.39 -18.82 26.97
C ALA A 67 2.44 -17.35 27.44
N GLU A 68 3.50 -16.97 28.16
CA GLU A 68 3.66 -15.62 28.70
C GLU A 68 4.93 -14.97 28.18
N LEU A 69 4.77 -13.78 27.59
CA LEU A 69 5.84 -12.94 27.08
C LEU A 69 6.19 -11.84 28.08
N THR A 70 7.47 -11.50 28.12
CA THR A 70 7.95 -10.31 28.83
C THR A 70 9.20 -9.79 28.14
N PHE A 71 9.42 -8.48 28.23
CA PHE A 71 10.59 -7.82 27.67
C PHE A 71 11.52 -7.32 28.78
N ASN A 72 12.81 -7.63 28.67
CA ASN A 72 13.82 -7.06 29.56
C ASN A 72 14.57 -5.92 28.85
N PRO A 73 14.31 -4.65 29.21
CA PRO A 73 14.99 -3.50 28.59
C PRO A 73 16.49 -3.41 28.90
N SER A 74 16.98 -4.13 29.91
CA SER A 74 18.39 -4.05 30.33
C SER A 74 19.33 -4.84 29.43
N ASN A 75 18.83 -5.85 28.72
CA ASN A 75 19.61 -6.69 27.80
C ASN A 75 18.97 -6.84 26.41
N ASP A 76 17.86 -6.15 26.16
CA ASP A 76 17.12 -6.14 24.90
C ASP A 76 16.72 -7.56 24.42
N GLN A 77 16.20 -8.36 25.36
CA GLN A 77 15.76 -9.72 25.12
C GLN A 77 14.29 -9.88 25.52
N VAL A 78 13.56 -10.61 24.68
CA VAL A 78 12.21 -11.08 24.96
C VAL A 78 12.31 -12.48 25.53
N TYR A 79 11.57 -12.72 26.61
CA TYR A 79 11.49 -14.02 27.27
C TYR A 79 10.08 -14.57 27.09
N LEU A 80 10.03 -15.86 26.78
CA LEU A 80 8.79 -16.63 26.66
C LEU A 80 8.84 -17.79 27.66
N SER A 81 7.81 -17.93 28.47
CA SER A 81 7.60 -19.11 29.32
C SER A 81 6.27 -19.77 29.01
N TRP A 82 6.19 -21.09 29.16
CA TRP A 82 4.95 -21.84 28.99
C TRP A 82 4.96 -23.14 29.81
N ILE A 83 3.80 -23.78 29.90
CA ILE A 83 3.63 -25.07 30.56
C ILE A 83 3.35 -26.15 29.53
N ASP A 84 4.06 -27.27 29.61
CA ASP A 84 3.67 -28.51 28.94
C ASP A 84 2.88 -29.41 29.92
N LEU A 85 1.65 -29.73 29.53
CA LEU A 85 0.81 -30.69 30.21
C LEU A 85 1.18 -32.12 29.77
N TYR A 86 1.67 -32.93 30.73
CA TYR A 86 1.77 -34.40 30.70
C TYR A 86 2.83 -35.08 29.80
N LYS A 87 3.67 -35.95 30.42
CA LYS A 87 4.58 -36.91 29.77
C LYS A 87 3.90 -38.30 29.60
N PRO A 88 3.63 -38.80 28.40
CA PRO A 88 2.85 -40.02 28.14
C PRO A 88 3.54 -41.34 28.50
N PHE A 89 4.72 -41.34 29.13
CA PHE A 89 5.48 -42.56 29.41
C PHE A 89 6.03 -42.70 30.85
N THR A 90 5.72 -41.77 31.76
CA THR A 90 6.05 -41.89 33.20
C THR A 90 4.79 -42.01 34.04
N ALA A 91 4.86 -42.73 35.16
CA ALA A 91 3.72 -42.98 36.04
C ALA A 91 3.40 -41.78 36.97
N ASP A 92 4.08 -40.65 36.76
CA ASP A 92 4.04 -39.46 37.59
C ASP A 92 3.41 -38.34 36.75
N GLU A 93 2.25 -37.84 37.20
CA GLU A 93 1.35 -36.86 36.54
C GLU A 93 1.90 -35.42 36.62
N GLU A 94 3.17 -35.21 36.29
CA GLU A 94 3.84 -33.89 36.45
C GLU A 94 3.69 -33.01 35.20
N SER A 95 3.34 -31.73 35.40
CA SER A 95 3.46 -30.68 34.38
C SER A 95 4.87 -30.09 34.40
N THR A 96 5.32 -29.49 33.30
CA THR A 96 6.69 -28.95 33.19
C THR A 96 6.67 -27.52 32.71
N ILE A 97 7.41 -26.64 33.40
CA ILE A 97 7.64 -25.27 32.97
C ILE A 97 8.86 -25.24 32.03
N TYR A 98 8.69 -24.57 30.89
CA TYR A 98 9.75 -24.30 29.94
C TYR A 98 9.96 -22.79 29.81
N TYR A 99 11.16 -22.43 29.37
CA TYR A 99 11.46 -21.06 28.96
C TYR A 99 12.26 -21.03 27.66
N SER A 100 12.14 -19.94 26.94
CA SER A 100 13.00 -19.56 25.83
C SER A 100 13.23 -18.04 25.87
N SER A 101 14.27 -17.58 25.20
CA SER A 101 14.59 -16.17 25.03
C SER A 101 15.08 -15.92 23.62
N GLY A 102 14.78 -14.74 23.10
CA GLY A 102 15.22 -14.29 21.79
C GLY A 102 14.86 -12.83 21.56
N ASN A 103 15.23 -12.32 20.40
CA ASN A 103 14.80 -11.03 19.87
C ASN A 103 14.81 -11.11 18.33
N ARG A 104 14.53 -10.03 17.60
CA ARG A 104 14.54 -10.10 16.13
C ARG A 104 15.92 -10.46 15.55
N THR A 105 17.00 -10.02 16.19
CA THR A 105 18.37 -10.22 15.68
C THR A 105 18.93 -11.60 15.99
N ASP A 106 18.45 -12.24 17.06
CA ASP A 106 18.89 -13.53 17.54
C ASP A 106 17.78 -14.58 17.36
N LEU A 107 18.12 -15.74 16.80
CA LEU A 107 17.18 -16.87 16.79
C LEU A 107 16.74 -17.18 18.22
N TRP A 108 15.44 -17.48 18.41
CA TRP A 108 14.94 -17.98 19.67
C TRP A 108 15.79 -19.16 20.16
N ASN A 109 16.26 -19.07 21.40
CA ASN A 109 17.02 -20.12 22.02
C ASN A 109 16.19 -21.41 22.09
N SER A 110 16.87 -22.56 22.00
CA SER A 110 16.16 -23.84 22.16
C SER A 110 15.44 -23.88 23.51
N PRO A 111 14.18 -24.36 23.55
CA PRO A 111 13.43 -24.49 24.79
C PRO A 111 14.22 -25.19 25.89
N ASP A 112 14.41 -24.50 27.01
CA ASP A 112 15.11 -25.02 28.16
C ASP A 112 14.13 -25.49 29.24
N PHE A 113 14.37 -26.68 29.78
CA PHE A 113 13.61 -27.22 30.90
C PHE A 113 13.90 -26.42 32.18
N VAL A 114 12.85 -25.90 32.81
CA VAL A 114 12.96 -25.16 34.07
C VAL A 114 12.76 -26.10 35.25
N THR A 115 11.53 -26.62 35.43
CA THR A 115 11.18 -27.48 36.57
C THR A 115 9.92 -28.31 36.32
N SER A 116 9.76 -29.39 37.09
CA SER A 116 8.51 -30.17 37.18
C SER A 116 7.66 -29.62 38.33
N ILE A 117 6.33 -29.60 38.16
CA ILE A 117 5.37 -29.25 39.20
C ILE A 117 4.37 -30.40 39.43
N ASN A 118 3.91 -30.55 40.68
CA ASN A 118 3.18 -31.73 41.14
C ASN A 118 1.72 -31.83 40.67
N GLU A 119 1.17 -30.86 39.92
CA GLU A 119 -0.21 -30.91 39.39
C GLU A 119 -0.39 -30.26 38.01
N THR A 120 -1.58 -30.45 37.43
CA THR A 120 -1.98 -30.09 36.05
C THR A 120 -2.37 -28.61 35.87
N LEU A 121 -2.60 -27.84 36.93
CA LEU A 121 -3.20 -26.51 36.84
C LEU A 121 -2.49 -25.51 37.76
N ALA A 122 -1.20 -25.29 37.55
CA ALA A 122 -0.62 -24.07 38.09
C ALA A 122 -1.13 -22.87 37.25
N PHE A 123 -1.38 -21.76 37.91
CA PHE A 123 -1.82 -20.48 37.33
C PHE A 123 -0.83 -19.38 37.74
N GLY A 124 -0.67 -18.37 36.89
CA GLY A 124 0.15 -17.20 37.18
C GLY A 124 1.65 -17.49 37.12
N PHE A 125 2.24 -17.43 35.93
CA PHE A 125 3.69 -17.64 35.70
C PHE A 125 4.38 -16.40 35.18
N VAL A 126 3.82 -15.22 35.43
CA VAL A 126 4.25 -13.96 34.81
C VAL A 126 5.72 -13.70 35.17
N PRO A 127 6.65 -13.82 34.20
CA PRO A 127 8.07 -13.62 34.46
C PRO A 127 8.40 -12.15 34.73
N ALA A 128 9.20 -11.90 35.76
CA ALA A 128 9.73 -10.59 36.12
C ALA A 128 11.26 -10.62 36.23
N PHE A 129 11.93 -9.48 36.21
CA PHE A 129 13.39 -9.39 36.19
C PHE A 129 13.92 -8.58 37.37
N ASP A 130 15.04 -8.99 37.95
CA ASP A 130 15.73 -8.15 38.92
C ASP A 130 16.82 -7.28 38.27
N ALA A 131 17.36 -6.33 39.04
CA ALA A 131 18.46 -5.46 38.59
C ALA A 131 19.77 -6.20 38.22
N SER A 132 19.86 -7.51 38.45
CA SER A 132 20.96 -8.39 37.99
C SER A 132 20.64 -9.16 36.71
N ASN A 133 19.49 -8.89 36.08
CA ASN A 133 18.95 -9.60 34.92
C ASN A 133 18.59 -11.08 35.19
N SER A 134 18.38 -11.46 36.46
CA SER A 134 17.80 -12.77 36.75
C SER A 134 16.30 -12.72 36.51
N VAL A 135 15.76 -13.76 35.87
CA VAL A 135 14.33 -13.92 35.63
C VAL A 135 13.70 -14.63 36.83
N HIS A 136 12.72 -14.01 37.47
CA HIS A 136 11.92 -14.56 38.55
C HIS A 136 10.59 -15.02 37.96
N ILE A 137 10.33 -16.32 38.04
CA ILE A 137 9.09 -16.95 37.59
C ILE A 137 8.37 -17.46 38.84
N PRO A 138 7.50 -16.64 39.48
CA PRO A 138 6.64 -17.13 40.54
C PRO A 138 5.62 -18.10 39.97
N TYR A 139 5.24 -19.12 40.73
CA TYR A 139 4.22 -20.07 40.33
C TYR A 139 3.50 -20.64 41.55
N GLU A 140 2.26 -21.03 41.35
CA GLU A 140 1.45 -21.74 42.34
C GLU A 140 1.77 -23.23 42.34
N GLU A 141 1.96 -23.82 43.51
CA GLU A 141 2.16 -25.26 43.67
C GLU A 141 1.32 -25.81 44.83
N TYR A 142 0.67 -26.94 44.62
CA TYR A 142 0.00 -27.67 45.68
C TYR A 142 1.03 -28.44 46.54
N VAL A 143 1.24 -27.99 47.78
CA VAL A 143 2.19 -28.58 48.72
C VAL A 143 1.41 -29.13 49.91
N VAL A 144 1.56 -30.44 50.20
CA VAL A 144 0.95 -31.21 51.32
C VAL A 144 -0.13 -30.44 52.13
N ASP A 145 -1.37 -30.51 51.64
CA ASP A 145 -2.62 -30.00 52.24
C ASP A 145 -3.05 -28.55 51.91
N ASN A 146 -2.24 -27.73 51.21
CA ASN A 146 -2.62 -26.38 50.73
C ASN A 146 -1.84 -25.91 49.47
N PHE A 147 -2.33 -24.88 48.78
CA PHE A 147 -1.59 -24.18 47.72
C PHE A 147 -0.59 -23.18 48.30
N GLU A 148 0.64 -23.15 47.77
CA GLU A 148 1.70 -22.23 48.14
C GLU A 148 2.29 -21.54 46.91
N ILE A 149 2.91 -20.36 47.10
CA ILE A 149 3.66 -19.68 46.04
C ILE A 149 5.14 -20.04 46.12
N ASN A 150 5.65 -20.57 45.01
CA ASN A 150 7.04 -20.90 44.77
C ASN A 150 7.61 -20.01 43.68
N GLU A 151 8.92 -20.09 43.46
CA GLU A 151 9.58 -19.41 42.35
C GLU A 151 10.67 -20.29 41.74
N VAL A 152 10.92 -20.05 40.47
CA VAL A 152 12.19 -20.41 39.85
C VAL A 152 12.91 -19.16 39.42
N ILE A 153 14.22 -19.12 39.67
CA ILE A 153 15.08 -18.04 39.21
C ILE A 153 15.91 -18.56 38.04
N ILE A 154 15.98 -17.80 36.94
CA ILE A 154 16.89 -18.08 35.83
C ILE A 154 17.96 -16.99 35.85
N ASP A 155 19.18 -17.36 36.21
CA ASP A 155 20.33 -16.44 36.26
C ASP A 155 21.30 -16.81 35.13
N ASN A 156 21.46 -15.90 34.16
CA ASN A 156 22.32 -16.10 32.99
C ASN A 156 22.06 -17.43 32.23
N GLY A 157 20.78 -17.77 32.04
CA GLY A 157 20.36 -19.02 31.38
C GLY A 157 20.54 -20.28 32.23
N VAL A 158 20.88 -20.13 33.51
CA VAL A 158 21.00 -21.25 34.44
C VAL A 158 19.84 -21.21 35.42
N THR A 159 19.07 -22.30 35.47
CA THR A 159 18.00 -22.48 36.45
C THR A 159 18.58 -22.62 37.86
N VAL A 160 18.20 -21.69 38.73
CA VAL A 160 18.49 -21.66 40.16
C VAL A 160 17.18 -21.88 40.93
N GLN A 161 17.09 -23.04 41.57
CA GLN A 161 15.96 -23.35 42.46
C GLN A 161 16.25 -22.79 43.86
N PRO A 162 15.38 -21.95 44.45
CA PRO A 162 15.55 -21.48 45.81
C PRO A 162 15.54 -22.64 46.81
N GLU A 163 16.27 -22.50 47.92
CA GLU A 163 16.31 -23.53 48.98
C GLU A 163 15.01 -23.61 49.80
N SER A 164 14.08 -22.66 49.61
CA SER A 164 12.80 -22.59 50.32
C SER A 164 11.74 -21.84 49.51
N ASN A 165 10.50 -22.31 49.60
CA ASN A 165 9.29 -21.66 49.10
C ASN A 165 9.24 -20.19 49.54
N ILE A 166 8.69 -19.30 48.69
CA ILE A 166 8.55 -17.87 49.03
C ILE A 166 7.66 -17.73 50.27
N ILE A 167 6.63 -18.58 50.35
CA ILE A 167 5.61 -18.54 51.39
C ILE A 167 5.35 -19.94 51.91
N THR A 168 5.30 -20.08 53.24
CA THR A 168 4.80 -21.29 53.91
C THR A 168 3.81 -20.84 54.99
N ASN A 169 2.52 -20.88 54.68
CA ASN A 169 1.45 -20.54 55.62
C ASN A 169 0.39 -21.65 55.62
N THR A 170 -0.72 -21.43 56.34
CA THR A 170 -1.73 -22.46 56.57
C THR A 170 -2.94 -22.34 55.65
N GLY A 171 -3.00 -21.30 54.82
CA GLY A 171 -4.06 -21.09 53.83
C GLY A 171 -3.59 -21.45 52.43
N ASP A 172 -4.54 -21.50 51.50
CA ASP A 172 -4.25 -21.58 50.07
C ASP A 172 -3.79 -20.21 49.56
N SER A 173 -2.61 -20.18 48.93
CA SER A 173 -2.03 -19.03 48.24
C SER A 173 -2.09 -19.27 46.73
N PHE A 174 -2.76 -18.40 45.97
CA PHE A 174 -3.03 -18.63 44.54
C PHE A 174 -2.97 -17.35 43.70
N SER A 175 -2.89 -17.54 42.38
CA SER A 175 -2.84 -16.46 41.37
C SER A 175 -1.74 -15.42 41.63
N PRO A 176 -0.46 -15.83 41.69
CA PRO A 176 0.63 -14.87 41.81
C PRO A 176 0.74 -14.02 40.54
N SER A 177 1.00 -12.72 40.73
CA SER A 177 1.29 -11.79 39.66
C SER A 177 2.51 -10.94 40.03
N ALA A 178 3.44 -10.79 39.10
CA ALA A 178 4.69 -10.09 39.33
C ALA A 178 4.99 -9.05 38.26
N ILE A 179 5.67 -7.98 38.67
CA ILE A 179 6.17 -6.93 37.78
C ILE A 179 7.48 -6.36 38.30
N THR A 180 8.28 -5.79 37.40
CA THR A 180 9.56 -5.14 37.71
C THR A 180 9.41 -3.63 37.67
N ASP A 181 9.92 -2.94 38.69
CA ASP A 181 9.98 -1.47 38.69
C ASP A 181 11.24 -0.93 37.97
N SER A 182 11.30 0.39 37.76
CA SER A 182 12.45 1.02 37.09
C SER A 182 13.77 0.90 37.86
N ASN A 183 13.75 0.47 39.12
CA ASN A 183 14.94 0.20 39.93
C ASN A 183 15.37 -1.28 39.87
N GLY A 184 14.66 -2.12 39.11
CA GLY A 184 14.87 -3.57 39.06
C GLY A 184 14.47 -4.28 40.35
N ILE A 185 13.50 -3.74 41.08
CA ILE A 185 12.82 -4.40 42.20
C ILE A 185 11.66 -5.21 41.62
N VAL A 186 11.61 -6.50 41.96
CA VAL A 186 10.49 -7.37 41.58
C VAL A 186 9.41 -7.24 42.66
N HIS A 187 8.20 -6.90 42.24
CA HIS A 187 7.01 -6.85 43.08
C HIS A 187 6.17 -8.10 42.86
N LEU A 188 5.67 -8.70 43.94
CA LEU A 188 4.83 -9.89 43.88
C LEU A 188 3.57 -9.67 44.71
N VAL A 189 2.42 -9.94 44.11
CA VAL A 189 1.10 -9.93 44.73
C VAL A 189 0.41 -11.27 44.51
N TRP A 190 -0.39 -11.72 45.46
CA TRP A 190 -1.18 -12.95 45.36
C TRP A 190 -2.42 -12.88 46.27
N CYS A 191 -3.33 -13.82 46.08
CA CYS A 191 -4.47 -14.03 46.98
C CYS A 191 -4.17 -15.15 47.98
N ASP A 192 -4.60 -14.99 49.23
CA ASP A 192 -4.30 -15.92 50.31
C ASP A 192 -5.46 -16.07 51.30
N THR A 193 -5.76 -17.31 51.67
CA THR A 193 -6.90 -17.64 52.55
C THR A 193 -6.53 -17.81 54.02
N THR A 194 -5.28 -17.57 54.42
CA THR A 194 -4.77 -17.81 55.79
C THR A 194 -5.58 -17.05 56.85
N ASP A 195 -5.83 -15.76 56.64
CA ASP A 195 -6.52 -14.90 57.60
C ASP A 195 -8.03 -14.75 57.31
N ASN A 196 -8.45 -15.07 56.09
CA ASN A 196 -9.81 -14.91 55.59
C ASN A 196 -10.13 -16.05 54.62
N ALA A 197 -11.11 -16.88 54.93
CA ALA A 197 -11.48 -18.02 54.09
C ALA A 197 -11.95 -17.62 52.69
N ASN A 198 -12.34 -16.36 52.50
CA ASN A 198 -12.77 -15.78 51.22
C ASN A 198 -11.61 -15.14 50.44
N GLY A 199 -10.37 -15.19 50.95
CA GLY A 199 -9.18 -14.61 50.32
C GLY A 199 -8.96 -13.13 50.65
N ASP A 200 -7.71 -12.77 50.92
CA ASP A 200 -7.24 -11.38 50.96
C ASP A 200 -6.00 -11.24 50.09
N LEU A 201 -5.68 -10.02 49.65
CA LEU A 201 -4.47 -9.74 48.89
C LEU A 201 -3.26 -9.58 49.81
N TYR A 202 -2.13 -10.13 49.38
CA TYR A 202 -0.84 -10.04 50.07
C TYR A 202 0.25 -9.61 49.10
N TYR A 203 1.31 -9.02 49.66
CA TYR A 203 2.39 -8.40 48.90
C TYR A 203 3.76 -8.65 49.53
N THR A 204 4.74 -8.87 48.65
CA THR A 204 6.17 -8.77 48.98
C THR A 204 6.95 -8.19 47.80
N ASN A 205 8.24 -7.91 48.00
CA ASN A 205 9.15 -7.52 46.94
C ASN A 205 10.54 -8.11 47.11
N TYR A 206 11.26 -8.24 46.00
CA TYR A 206 12.61 -8.75 45.93
C TYR A 206 13.54 -7.66 45.38
N SER A 207 14.71 -7.54 46.01
CA SER A 207 15.80 -6.72 45.50
C SER A 207 17.06 -7.58 45.40
N SER A 208 17.75 -7.54 44.26
CA SER A 208 19.04 -8.21 44.08
C SER A 208 20.08 -7.77 45.11
N SER A 209 19.94 -6.55 45.66
CA SER A 209 20.80 -6.04 46.72
C SER A 209 20.64 -6.78 48.06
N SER A 210 19.43 -7.25 48.37
CA SER A 210 19.16 -8.08 49.55
C SER A 210 19.28 -9.57 49.26
N GLY A 211 19.06 -9.99 48.02
CA GLY A 211 19.09 -11.38 47.59
C GLY A 211 17.97 -12.24 48.20
N ILE A 212 16.96 -11.61 48.80
CA ILE A 212 15.82 -12.25 49.47
C ILE A 212 14.56 -11.41 49.29
N TRP A 213 13.41 -12.09 49.30
CA TRP A 213 12.09 -11.46 49.44
C TRP A 213 11.94 -10.74 50.78
N LYS A 214 11.28 -9.59 50.75
CA LYS A 214 11.05 -8.73 51.90
C LYS A 214 10.16 -9.43 52.93
N THR A 215 10.55 -9.34 54.19
CA THR A 215 9.80 -9.89 55.32
C THR A 215 9.64 -8.85 56.44
N PRO A 216 8.53 -8.88 57.21
CA PRO A 216 7.37 -9.74 57.03
C PRO A 216 6.56 -9.36 55.78
N ILE A 217 5.86 -10.35 55.21
CA ILE A 217 4.89 -10.17 54.14
C ILE A 217 3.81 -9.17 54.59
N VAL A 218 3.32 -8.34 53.66
CA VAL A 218 2.30 -7.33 53.90
C VAL A 218 0.95 -7.85 53.45
N ARG A 219 -0.02 -7.95 54.37
CA ARG A 219 -1.43 -8.13 54.02
C ARG A 219 -2.03 -6.79 53.60
N ILE A 220 -2.59 -6.72 52.40
CA ILE A 220 -3.08 -5.49 51.77
C ILE A 220 -4.53 -5.23 52.17
N THR A 221 -5.41 -6.22 51.99
CA THR A 221 -6.85 -6.10 52.27
C THR A 221 -7.23 -6.77 53.58
N ASN A 222 -8.37 -6.36 54.16
CA ASN A 222 -8.89 -6.96 55.39
C ASN A 222 -10.38 -7.26 55.27
N GLY A 223 -10.70 -8.48 54.84
CA GLY A 223 -12.07 -8.94 54.61
C GLY A 223 -12.55 -8.65 53.20
N ALA A 224 -11.64 -8.69 52.22
CA ALA A 224 -12.00 -8.83 50.81
C ALA A 224 -12.71 -10.17 50.56
N ASP A 225 -13.38 -10.28 49.43
CA ASP A 225 -13.89 -11.55 48.91
C ASP A 225 -13.32 -11.70 47.50
N VAL A 226 -12.00 -11.97 47.45
CA VAL A 226 -11.25 -11.97 46.19
C VAL A 226 -11.74 -13.14 45.36
N PHE A 227 -12.24 -12.85 44.16
CA PHE A 227 -12.85 -13.87 43.33
C PHE A 227 -11.79 -14.87 42.87
N GLU A 228 -11.87 -16.11 43.35
CA GLU A 228 -10.87 -17.17 43.16
C GLU A 228 -10.52 -17.47 41.69
N LYS A 229 -11.41 -17.13 40.75
CA LYS A 229 -11.25 -17.39 39.32
C LYS A 229 -10.72 -16.21 38.52
N SER A 230 -10.36 -15.10 39.19
CA SER A 230 -9.85 -13.92 38.53
C SER A 230 -8.58 -13.44 39.23
N PRO A 231 -7.44 -13.42 38.53
CA PRO A 231 -6.20 -12.98 39.13
C PRO A 231 -6.25 -11.49 39.48
N VAL A 232 -5.41 -11.11 40.44
CA VAL A 232 -5.07 -9.71 40.69
C VAL A 232 -4.06 -9.27 39.64
N THR A 233 -4.25 -8.09 39.06
CA THR A 233 -3.30 -7.49 38.12
C THR A 233 -2.52 -6.38 38.82
N ILE A 234 -1.23 -6.28 38.50
CA ILE A 234 -0.28 -5.33 39.08
C ILE A 234 0.41 -4.54 37.97
N THR A 235 0.51 -3.23 38.15
CA THR A 235 1.37 -2.39 37.30
C THR A 235 2.13 -1.36 38.14
N VAL A 236 3.15 -0.75 37.56
CA VAL A 236 3.95 0.32 38.19
C VAL A 236 3.98 1.56 37.31
N ASP A 237 3.82 2.74 37.92
CA ASP A 237 3.96 4.01 37.20
C ASP A 237 5.42 4.48 37.08
N GLU A 238 5.67 5.59 36.37
CA GLU A 238 7.01 6.18 36.18
C GLU A 238 7.67 6.63 37.48
N ASN A 239 6.90 6.74 38.57
CA ASN A 239 7.40 7.07 39.90
C ASN A 239 7.61 5.81 40.77
N ASN A 240 7.46 4.61 40.19
CA ASN A 240 7.43 3.31 40.88
C ASN A 240 6.28 3.18 41.89
N THR A 241 5.18 3.90 41.69
CA THR A 241 3.95 3.68 42.46
C THR A 241 3.36 2.35 41.99
N ILE A 242 3.06 1.47 42.93
CA ILE A 242 2.43 0.16 42.67
C ILE A 242 0.93 0.35 42.61
N HIS A 243 0.30 -0.20 41.57
CA HIS A 243 -1.14 -0.16 41.34
C HIS A 243 -1.67 -1.58 41.23
N LEU A 244 -2.78 -1.87 41.92
CA LEU A 244 -3.45 -3.17 41.82
C LEU A 244 -4.91 -2.98 41.41
N VAL A 245 -5.40 -3.90 40.57
CA VAL A 245 -6.82 -4.07 40.28
C VAL A 245 -7.19 -5.54 40.49
N TRP A 246 -8.34 -5.79 41.11
CA TRP A 246 -8.85 -7.15 41.32
C TRP A 246 -10.38 -7.18 41.31
N VAL A 247 -10.92 -8.39 41.18
CA VAL A 247 -12.36 -8.66 41.27
C VAL A 247 -12.72 -9.04 42.70
N ASP A 248 -13.78 -8.44 43.22
CA ASP A 248 -14.22 -8.66 44.60
C ASP A 248 -15.75 -8.82 44.70
N GLU A 249 -16.19 -9.83 45.45
CA GLU A 249 -17.61 -10.22 45.60
C GLU A 249 -18.25 -9.75 46.93
N ARG A 250 -17.52 -9.04 47.79
CA ARG A 250 -17.97 -8.75 49.17
C ARG A 250 -19.27 -7.93 49.27
N ALA A 251 -19.67 -7.26 48.19
CA ALA A 251 -20.81 -6.37 48.13
C ALA A 251 -22.10 -7.03 47.60
N ALA A 252 -22.13 -8.36 47.46
CA ALA A 252 -23.18 -9.18 46.83
C ALA A 252 -23.28 -9.08 45.30
N ASP A 253 -22.59 -8.10 44.69
CA ASP A 253 -22.35 -7.98 43.26
C ASP A 253 -20.83 -8.06 43.03
N GLN A 254 -20.40 -8.73 41.97
CA GLN A 254 -19.01 -8.85 41.53
C GLN A 254 -18.56 -7.52 40.90
N GLU A 255 -17.48 -6.92 41.38
CA GLU A 255 -17.02 -5.59 40.95
C GLU A 255 -15.49 -5.49 40.95
N LEU A 256 -14.93 -4.58 40.15
CA LEU A 256 -13.51 -4.22 40.20
C LEU A 256 -13.22 -3.24 41.34
N TYR A 257 -12.12 -3.50 42.02
CA TYR A 257 -11.54 -2.62 43.03
C TYR A 257 -10.11 -2.24 42.64
N TYR A 258 -9.71 -1.06 43.10
CA TYR A 258 -8.41 -0.45 42.86
C TYR A 258 -7.77 -0.01 44.17
N ILE A 259 -6.45 -0.19 44.25
CA ILE A 259 -5.63 0.30 45.36
C ILE A 259 -4.22 0.63 44.84
N TYR A 260 -3.50 1.49 45.54
CA TYR A 260 -2.11 1.79 45.21
C TYR A 260 -1.22 1.94 46.45
N SER A 261 0.09 1.88 46.23
CA SER A 261 1.12 2.10 47.24
C SER A 261 2.37 2.76 46.64
N GLU A 262 2.93 3.75 47.34
CA GLU A 262 4.19 4.40 46.95
C GLU A 262 5.43 3.74 47.59
N ASP A 263 5.24 2.81 48.54
CA ASP A 263 6.34 2.22 49.33
C ASP A 263 6.22 0.68 49.53
N GLY A 264 5.15 0.07 49.03
CA GLY A 264 4.84 -1.35 49.23
C GLY A 264 4.61 -1.73 50.69
N VAL A 265 4.29 -0.76 51.56
CA VAL A 265 4.03 -0.98 53.00
C VAL A 265 2.73 -0.32 53.41
N THR A 266 2.49 0.90 52.94
CA THR A 266 1.29 1.68 53.17
C THR A 266 0.45 1.72 51.90
N TRP A 267 -0.79 1.26 52.02
CA TRP A 267 -1.73 1.15 50.91
C TRP A 267 -2.85 2.18 51.06
N SER A 268 -3.38 2.65 49.93
CA SER A 268 -4.50 3.58 49.88
C SER A 268 -5.81 2.96 50.42
N SER A 269 -6.89 3.73 50.44
CA SER A 269 -8.22 3.14 50.54
C SER A 269 -8.51 2.28 49.30
N GLU A 270 -9.28 1.22 49.51
CA GLU A 270 -9.81 0.39 48.43
C GLU A 270 -10.95 1.15 47.73
N GLU A 271 -10.77 1.42 46.45
CA GLU A 271 -11.71 2.18 45.62
C GLU A 271 -12.48 1.23 44.70
N LYS A 272 -13.80 1.25 44.75
CA LYS A 272 -14.63 0.48 43.81
C LYS A 272 -14.74 1.23 42.48
N ILE A 273 -14.29 0.63 41.38
CA ILE A 273 -14.12 1.32 40.08
C ILE A 273 -15.15 0.91 39.01
N THR A 274 -15.88 -0.19 39.22
CA THR A 274 -17.07 -0.54 38.43
C THR A 274 -18.35 -0.42 39.25
N THR A 275 -19.48 -0.36 38.55
CA THR A 275 -20.81 -0.45 39.16
C THR A 275 -21.75 -1.28 38.29
N VAL A 276 -22.62 -2.09 38.90
CA VAL A 276 -23.82 -2.73 38.29
C VAL A 276 -24.37 -1.93 37.09
N PRO A 277 -24.55 -2.56 35.92
CA PRO A 277 -24.89 -3.98 35.77
C PRO A 277 -23.75 -4.94 35.41
N TYR A 278 -22.49 -4.47 35.37
CA TYR A 278 -21.37 -5.33 34.98
C TYR A 278 -21.06 -6.41 36.01
N GLU A 279 -20.63 -7.59 35.55
CA GLU A 279 -20.00 -8.64 36.35
C GLU A 279 -18.58 -8.88 35.78
N PRO A 280 -17.59 -8.07 36.19
CA PRO A 280 -16.27 -8.03 35.56
C PRO A 280 -15.37 -9.19 36.00
N VAL A 281 -14.69 -9.85 35.07
CA VAL A 281 -13.71 -10.92 35.31
C VAL A 281 -12.40 -10.68 34.55
N LEU A 282 -11.32 -11.29 35.03
CA LEU A 282 -9.98 -11.35 34.40
C LEU A 282 -9.40 -9.96 34.06
N PRO A 283 -9.38 -8.99 34.99
CA PRO A 283 -8.90 -7.65 34.66
C PRO A 283 -7.41 -7.67 34.31
N GLU A 284 -7.05 -7.00 33.23
CA GLU A 284 -5.66 -6.71 32.86
C GLU A 284 -5.39 -5.21 32.94
N MET A 285 -4.23 -4.82 33.44
CA MET A 285 -3.86 -3.42 33.66
C MET A 285 -2.44 -3.09 33.21
N VAL A 286 -2.32 -2.00 32.45
CA VAL A 286 -1.01 -1.43 32.08
C VAL A 286 -0.97 0.07 32.37
N TYR A 287 0.26 0.58 32.50
CA TYR A 287 0.51 2.00 32.64
C TYR A 287 1.16 2.56 31.37
N ASP A 288 0.48 3.53 30.74
CA ASP A 288 1.02 4.32 29.64
C ASP A 288 1.78 5.52 30.22
N LYS A 289 3.11 5.42 30.16
CA LYS A 289 4.04 6.45 30.64
C LYS A 289 3.97 7.76 29.85
N THR A 290 3.58 7.71 28.58
CA THR A 290 3.57 8.89 27.69
C THR A 290 2.33 9.73 27.95
N LYS A 291 1.18 9.08 28.15
CA LYS A 291 -0.11 9.73 28.43
C LYS A 291 -0.38 9.92 29.92
N ASN A 292 0.42 9.31 30.79
CA ASN A 292 0.23 9.22 32.23
C ASN A 292 -1.15 8.66 32.59
N LYS A 293 -1.43 7.46 32.07
CA LYS A 293 -2.73 6.81 32.22
C LYS A 293 -2.57 5.35 32.62
N LEU A 294 -3.45 4.92 33.53
CA LEU A 294 -3.74 3.52 33.76
C LEU A 294 -4.82 3.09 32.77
N HIS A 295 -4.58 1.97 32.09
CA HIS A 295 -5.47 1.34 31.14
C HIS A 295 -5.87 -0.01 31.72
N VAL A 296 -7.18 -0.27 31.81
CA VAL A 296 -7.71 -1.53 32.32
C VAL A 296 -8.70 -2.11 31.31
N VAL A 297 -8.52 -3.38 30.98
CA VAL A 297 -9.49 -4.16 30.21
C VAL A 297 -10.05 -5.28 31.07
N PHE A 298 -11.32 -5.65 30.87
CA PHE A 298 -11.97 -6.72 31.61
C PHE A 298 -13.15 -7.31 30.82
N ASN A 299 -13.45 -8.58 31.05
CA ASN A 299 -14.60 -9.26 30.43
C ASN A 299 -15.84 -9.11 31.33
N ASP A 300 -17.00 -8.88 30.76
CA ASP A 300 -18.28 -8.81 31.48
C ASP A 300 -19.09 -10.10 31.32
N THR A 301 -19.13 -10.95 32.34
CA THR A 301 -19.90 -12.21 32.28
C THR A 301 -21.40 -12.03 32.55
N GLY A 302 -21.83 -10.84 32.97
CA GLY A 302 -23.19 -10.60 33.45
C GLY A 302 -24.15 -10.17 32.35
N THR A 303 -23.83 -9.12 31.59
CA THR A 303 -24.79 -8.49 30.66
C THR A 303 -24.55 -8.78 29.20
N SER A 304 -23.29 -9.00 28.79
CA SER A 304 -22.93 -8.96 27.38
C SER A 304 -21.88 -9.98 26.94
N SER A 305 -21.05 -10.53 27.84
CA SER A 305 -19.87 -11.34 27.48
C SER A 305 -18.90 -10.57 26.56
N ASN A 306 -18.87 -9.24 26.70
CA ASN A 306 -18.01 -8.34 25.94
C ASN A 306 -16.76 -7.94 26.74
N LEU A 307 -15.75 -7.45 26.02
CA LEU A 307 -14.51 -6.91 26.58
C LEU A 307 -14.73 -5.41 26.72
N TYR A 308 -14.54 -4.92 27.92
CA TYR A 308 -14.68 -3.53 28.27
C TYR A 308 -13.32 -2.93 28.58
N TYR A 309 -13.27 -1.61 28.39
CA TYR A 309 -12.11 -0.79 28.65
C TYR A 309 -12.49 0.38 29.55
N ILE A 310 -11.64 0.64 30.55
CA ILE A 310 -11.65 1.84 31.38
C ILE A 310 -10.24 2.40 31.53
N LYS A 311 -10.15 3.70 31.80
CA LYS A 311 -8.87 4.38 32.02
C LYS A 311 -8.97 5.43 33.13
N ALA A 312 -7.84 5.73 33.75
CA ALA A 312 -7.73 6.75 34.78
C ALA A 312 -6.33 7.35 34.86
N ASP A 313 -6.17 8.49 35.55
CA ASP A 313 -4.85 8.97 35.98
C ASP A 313 -4.27 8.05 37.07
N SER A 314 -2.95 8.04 37.23
CA SER A 314 -2.30 7.40 38.39
C SER A 314 -2.90 7.93 39.70
N LYS A 315 -3.17 7.03 40.66
CA LYS A 315 -3.76 7.30 41.98
C LYS A 315 -5.18 7.88 41.94
N ALA A 316 -5.94 7.63 40.87
CA ALA A 316 -7.33 8.05 40.77
C ALA A 316 -8.21 7.47 41.87
N LEU A 317 -9.10 8.32 42.42
CA LEU A 317 -10.21 7.89 43.27
C LEU A 317 -11.34 7.30 42.41
N ALA A 318 -12.32 6.62 43.00
CA ALA A 318 -13.42 5.97 42.27
C ALA A 318 -14.10 6.84 41.19
N GLY A 319 -14.26 8.15 41.42
CA GLY A 319 -14.87 9.07 40.44
C GLY A 319 -13.96 9.57 39.32
N GLY A 320 -12.68 9.18 39.31
CA GLY A 320 -11.68 9.55 38.30
C GLY A 320 -11.55 8.55 37.16
N TRP A 321 -12.19 7.38 37.27
CA TRP A 321 -12.21 6.35 36.25
C TRP A 321 -13.22 6.67 35.15
N SER A 322 -12.87 6.40 33.89
CA SER A 322 -13.80 6.54 32.78
C SER A 322 -14.95 5.54 32.88
N THR A 323 -16.06 5.83 32.22
CA THR A 323 -17.14 4.85 32.06
C THR A 323 -16.66 3.68 31.18
N PRO A 324 -17.01 2.42 31.50
CA PRO A 324 -16.69 1.28 30.66
C PRO A 324 -17.17 1.45 29.22
N THR A 325 -16.26 1.26 28.26
CA THR A 325 -16.54 1.24 26.83
C THR A 325 -16.29 -0.15 26.26
N SER A 326 -17.24 -0.70 25.52
CA SER A 326 -17.09 -1.99 24.84
C SER A 326 -16.03 -1.88 23.74
N ILE A 327 -15.07 -2.79 23.73
CA ILE A 327 -14.03 -2.92 22.70
C ILE A 327 -14.56 -3.78 21.55
N ASP A 328 -15.08 -4.97 21.89
CA ASP A 328 -15.59 -5.95 20.94
C ASP A 328 -16.82 -6.68 21.49
N SER A 329 -17.69 -7.13 20.58
CA SER A 329 -18.91 -7.91 20.85
C SER A 329 -18.84 -9.37 20.40
N TYR A 330 -17.72 -9.82 19.82
CA TYR A 330 -17.55 -11.17 19.25
C TYR A 330 -16.54 -12.04 20.02
N LEU A 331 -16.43 -11.85 21.33
CA LEU A 331 -15.49 -12.64 22.12
C LEU A 331 -15.87 -14.11 22.19
N ALA A 332 -14.84 -14.95 22.30
CA ALA A 332 -15.05 -16.32 22.73
C ALA A 332 -15.61 -16.37 24.17
N GLU A 333 -16.40 -17.40 24.46
CA GLU A 333 -16.82 -17.68 25.84
C GLU A 333 -15.58 -18.06 26.66
N ASN A 334 -15.25 -17.27 27.69
CA ASN A 334 -13.97 -17.34 28.43
C ASN A 334 -12.74 -16.98 27.57
N ALA A 335 -12.86 -16.00 26.68
CA ALA A 335 -11.74 -15.47 25.89
C ALA A 335 -10.60 -14.96 26.78
N ASP A 336 -9.39 -15.42 26.50
CA ASP A 336 -8.16 -14.86 27.05
C ASP A 336 -7.67 -13.66 26.22
N TYR A 337 -6.93 -12.78 26.89
CA TYR A 337 -6.39 -11.55 26.32
C TYR A 337 -5.22 -11.06 27.16
N ASN A 338 -4.36 -10.29 26.51
CA ASN A 338 -3.22 -9.66 27.15
C ASN A 338 -3.06 -8.22 26.67
N LEU A 339 -2.76 -7.33 27.62
CA LEU A 339 -2.66 -5.90 27.41
C LEU A 339 -1.22 -5.47 27.60
N PHE A 340 -0.71 -4.62 26.70
CA PHE A 340 0.62 -4.05 26.77
C PHE A 340 0.56 -2.55 26.49
N SER A 341 1.39 -1.76 27.17
CA SER A 341 1.63 -0.37 26.79
C SER A 341 3.05 -0.23 26.30
N ASP A 342 3.20 0.34 25.12
CA ASP A 342 4.51 0.48 24.51
C ASP A 342 5.24 1.75 24.99
N ILE A 343 6.43 1.96 24.45
CA ILE A 343 7.25 3.13 24.79
C ILE A 343 6.87 4.41 24.04
N TYR A 344 6.03 4.29 23.00
CA TYR A 344 5.63 5.35 22.06
C TYR A 344 4.23 5.92 22.35
N GLY A 345 3.52 5.34 23.33
CA GLY A 345 2.22 5.79 23.79
C GLY A 345 1.04 5.06 23.19
N ASN A 346 1.29 3.90 22.59
CA ASN A 346 0.26 2.99 22.12
C ASN A 346 -0.11 2.00 23.23
N THR A 347 -1.40 1.71 23.33
CA THR A 347 -1.91 0.60 24.14
C THR A 347 -2.30 -0.54 23.22
N LEU A 348 -1.61 -1.66 23.33
CA LEU A 348 -1.72 -2.82 22.46
C LEU A 348 -2.52 -3.93 23.16
N LEU A 349 -3.40 -4.59 22.43
CA LEU A 349 -4.25 -5.67 22.94
C LEU A 349 -4.21 -6.86 21.99
N ALA A 350 -3.78 -8.01 22.50
CA ALA A 350 -3.97 -9.30 21.85
C ALA A 350 -5.12 -10.04 22.55
N PHE A 351 -6.07 -10.59 21.80
CA PHE A 351 -7.28 -11.16 22.39
C PHE A 351 -7.94 -12.22 21.51
N GLU A 352 -8.66 -13.13 22.14
CA GLU A 352 -9.41 -14.17 21.46
C GLU A 352 -10.77 -13.70 20.96
N ARG A 353 -11.14 -14.12 19.75
CA ARG A 353 -12.48 -13.91 19.19
C ARG A 353 -13.09 -15.21 18.70
N ASN A 354 -14.41 -15.29 18.77
CA ASN A 354 -15.19 -16.39 18.22
C ASN A 354 -16.18 -15.88 17.17
N VAL A 355 -15.66 -15.64 15.96
CA VAL A 355 -16.47 -15.11 14.86
C VAL A 355 -17.15 -16.25 14.07
N THR A 356 -16.52 -17.42 13.96
CA THR A 356 -16.91 -18.51 13.04
C THR A 356 -17.23 -19.84 13.72
N SER A 357 -17.50 -19.87 15.03
CA SER A 357 -17.51 -21.09 15.87
C SER A 357 -16.14 -21.73 16.06
N GLN A 358 -15.08 -20.94 15.84
CA GLN A 358 -13.68 -21.25 16.07
C GLN A 358 -13.06 -20.08 16.84
N ILE A 359 -12.06 -20.37 17.67
CA ILE A 359 -11.33 -19.35 18.43
C ILE A 359 -10.09 -18.98 17.63
N ASP A 360 -9.92 -17.68 17.40
CA ASP A 360 -8.81 -17.08 16.67
C ASP A 360 -8.21 -15.96 17.52
N VAL A 361 -6.92 -15.66 17.31
CA VAL A 361 -6.24 -14.56 18.01
C VAL A 361 -6.24 -13.32 17.12
N TYR A 362 -6.66 -12.20 17.69
CA TYR A 362 -6.69 -10.89 17.07
C TYR A 362 -5.83 -9.89 17.84
N PHE A 363 -5.50 -8.81 17.16
CA PHE A 363 -4.74 -7.69 17.66
C PHE A 363 -5.51 -6.39 17.43
N SER A 364 -5.49 -5.48 18.39
CA SER A 364 -6.03 -4.12 18.26
C SER A 364 -5.19 -3.16 19.08
N GLN A 365 -5.24 -1.89 18.74
CA GLN A 365 -4.50 -0.86 19.47
C GLN A 365 -5.32 0.41 19.71
N ILE A 366 -4.94 1.14 20.75
CA ILE A 366 -5.20 2.58 20.87
C ILE A 366 -3.89 3.28 20.56
N SER A 367 -3.78 3.96 19.42
CA SER A 367 -2.57 4.69 19.05
C SER A 367 -2.31 5.88 19.98
N ASN A 368 -1.11 6.46 19.91
CA ASN A 368 -0.74 7.68 20.64
C ASN A 368 -1.66 8.88 20.32
N SER A 369 -2.18 8.95 19.09
CA SER A 369 -3.05 10.00 18.54
C SER A 369 -4.55 9.71 18.68
N SER A 370 -4.94 8.44 18.86
CA SER A 370 -6.33 8.01 18.96
C SER A 370 -6.78 7.79 20.42
N SER A 371 -8.08 7.97 20.67
CA SER A 371 -8.71 7.56 21.93
C SER A 371 -9.57 6.31 21.81
N SER A 372 -9.62 5.72 20.63
CA SER A 372 -10.47 4.60 20.24
C SER A 372 -9.63 3.43 19.76
N TRP A 373 -10.12 2.21 19.99
CA TRP A 373 -9.51 1.00 19.47
C TRP A 373 -9.57 0.95 17.93
N SER A 374 -8.48 0.50 17.31
CA SER A 374 -8.42 0.19 15.88
C SER A 374 -9.29 -1.02 15.56
N THR A 375 -9.64 -1.19 14.28
CA THR A 375 -10.32 -2.40 13.82
C THR A 375 -9.47 -3.63 14.17
N PRO A 376 -10.04 -4.68 14.82
CA PRO A 376 -9.29 -5.87 15.16
C PRO A 376 -8.69 -6.55 13.93
N LEU A 377 -7.38 -6.76 13.97
CA LEU A 377 -6.58 -7.43 12.95
C LEU A 377 -6.38 -8.91 13.31
N LEU A 378 -6.56 -9.82 12.36
CA LEU A 378 -6.36 -11.26 12.57
C LEU A 378 -4.85 -11.57 12.67
N VAL A 379 -4.41 -12.11 13.81
CA VAL A 379 -3.03 -12.53 14.02
C VAL A 379 -2.85 -13.98 13.55
N SER A 380 -3.71 -14.88 14.04
CA SER A 380 -3.69 -16.30 13.72
C SER A 380 -5.09 -16.91 13.82
N GLU A 381 -5.39 -17.83 12.91
CA GLU A 381 -6.58 -18.68 12.95
C GLU A 381 -6.36 -19.91 13.86
N LEU A 382 -7.44 -20.39 14.49
CA LEU A 382 -7.46 -21.62 15.30
C LEU A 382 -6.44 -21.61 16.46
N SER A 383 -6.30 -20.46 17.12
CA SER A 383 -5.33 -20.20 18.18
C SER A 383 -5.98 -19.52 19.39
N TYR A 384 -5.34 -19.64 20.55
CA TYR A 384 -5.83 -19.18 21.86
C TYR A 384 -4.64 -18.93 22.82
N ASP A 385 -4.92 -18.47 24.04
CA ASP A 385 -3.96 -18.05 25.08
C ASP A 385 -2.95 -16.99 24.57
N PRO A 386 -3.38 -15.81 24.07
CA PRO A 386 -2.45 -14.81 23.54
C PRO A 386 -1.72 -14.05 24.64
N SER A 387 -0.42 -13.79 24.43
CA SER A 387 0.40 -12.88 25.24
C SER A 387 1.16 -11.94 24.32
N ILE A 388 1.36 -10.68 24.71
CA ILE A 388 1.94 -9.63 23.87
C ILE A 388 3.02 -8.82 24.60
N THR A 389 4.11 -8.52 23.91
CA THR A 389 5.13 -7.58 24.38
C THR A 389 5.80 -6.86 23.21
N MET A 390 6.68 -5.92 23.49
CA MET A 390 7.44 -5.19 22.48
C MET A 390 8.88 -4.99 22.93
N ASP A 391 9.84 -5.09 21.99
CA ASP A 391 11.24 -4.79 22.28
C ASP A 391 11.56 -3.29 22.13
N SER A 392 12.84 -2.92 22.37
CA SER A 392 13.26 -1.53 22.31
C SER A 392 13.30 -0.93 20.89
N ASN A 393 13.25 -1.77 19.86
CA ASN A 393 13.26 -1.36 18.46
C ASN A 393 11.85 -1.32 17.86
N GLY A 394 10.80 -1.48 18.68
CA GLY A 394 9.41 -1.41 18.23
C GLY A 394 8.84 -2.69 17.63
N TYR A 395 9.54 -3.83 17.74
CA TYR A 395 8.97 -5.10 17.30
C TYR A 395 7.95 -5.61 18.29
N ILE A 396 6.73 -5.82 17.81
CA ILE A 396 5.66 -6.46 18.56
C ILE A 396 5.86 -7.96 18.49
N TYR A 397 5.79 -8.64 19.63
CA TYR A 397 5.80 -10.09 19.73
C TYR A 397 4.46 -10.53 20.29
N ILE A 398 3.75 -11.39 19.56
CA ILE A 398 2.52 -12.02 20.04
C ILE A 398 2.75 -13.52 20.09
N ALA A 399 2.75 -14.06 21.31
CA ALA A 399 2.75 -15.50 21.54
C ALA A 399 1.31 -16.01 21.64
N TYR A 400 1.08 -17.22 21.18
CA TYR A 400 -0.22 -17.89 21.29
C TYR A 400 -0.04 -19.39 21.15
N THR A 401 -1.06 -20.15 21.51
CA THR A 401 -1.08 -21.60 21.37
C THR A 401 -1.98 -22.04 20.23
N LYS A 402 -1.57 -23.10 19.54
CA LYS A 402 -2.26 -23.61 18.36
C LYS A 402 -2.15 -25.12 18.27
N LEU A 403 -3.19 -25.78 17.76
CA LEU A 403 -3.17 -27.22 17.57
C LEU A 403 -2.26 -27.59 16.39
N TYR A 404 -1.23 -28.38 16.66
CA TYR A 404 -0.34 -28.94 15.65
C TYR A 404 -0.34 -30.46 15.68
N GLN A 405 -0.79 -31.08 14.59
CA GLN A 405 -1.01 -32.53 14.41
C GLN A 405 -1.99 -33.14 15.44
N SER A 406 -1.64 -33.18 16.73
CA SER A 406 -2.46 -33.73 17.82
C SER A 406 -2.11 -33.16 19.20
N ALA A 407 -1.23 -32.16 19.26
CA ALA A 407 -0.77 -31.52 20.48
C ALA A 407 -0.86 -30.01 20.32
N THR A 408 -1.00 -29.30 21.43
CA THR A 408 -1.06 -27.83 21.45
C THR A 408 0.36 -27.31 21.57
N GLU A 409 0.80 -26.42 20.70
CA GLU A 409 2.17 -25.90 20.68
C GLU A 409 2.14 -24.37 20.73
N VAL A 410 3.18 -23.77 21.29
CA VAL A 410 3.41 -22.33 21.35
C VAL A 410 4.02 -21.82 20.05
N TYR A 411 3.40 -20.79 19.52
CA TYR A 411 3.83 -20.04 18.35
C TYR A 411 4.06 -18.58 18.73
N ILE A 412 4.94 -17.93 17.99
CA ILE A 412 5.15 -16.49 18.05
C ILE A 412 4.98 -15.91 16.64
N LYS A 413 4.33 -14.75 16.57
CA LYS A 413 4.31 -13.89 15.40
C LYS A 413 4.90 -12.54 15.78
N THR A 414 5.77 -12.01 14.92
CA THR A 414 6.41 -10.71 15.13
C THR A 414 5.81 -9.69 14.18
N GLY A 415 5.73 -8.42 14.57
CA GLY A 415 5.22 -7.35 13.70
C GLY A 415 5.97 -6.04 13.94
N ILE A 416 5.89 -5.14 12.97
CA ILE A 416 6.36 -3.75 13.08
C ILE A 416 5.14 -2.85 13.06
N LEU A 417 5.11 -1.87 13.96
CA LEU A 417 4.09 -0.83 13.96
C LEU A 417 4.49 0.29 12.99
N ASP A 418 3.56 0.62 12.11
CA ASP A 418 3.64 1.69 11.09
C ASP A 418 2.24 2.31 11.03
N THR A 419 2.04 3.35 11.84
CA THR A 419 0.72 3.88 12.19
C THR A 419 0.07 4.66 11.04
N ASP A 420 0.85 5.40 10.24
CA ASP A 420 0.38 6.18 9.08
C ASP A 420 0.65 5.52 7.72
N GLN A 421 1.37 4.42 7.68
CA GLN A 421 1.51 3.50 6.55
C GLN A 421 2.36 4.07 5.40
N ASP A 422 3.35 4.90 5.73
CA ASP A 422 4.34 5.40 4.77
C ASP A 422 5.49 4.41 4.50
N GLY A 423 5.59 3.34 5.31
CA GLY A 423 6.62 2.31 5.22
C GLY A 423 7.83 2.54 6.12
N LEU A 424 7.87 3.65 6.87
CA LEU A 424 8.75 3.88 8.00
C LEU A 424 8.04 3.41 9.28
N SER A 425 8.80 2.89 10.25
CA SER A 425 8.17 2.37 11.48
C SER A 425 8.04 3.47 12.52
N ASP A 426 6.99 3.46 13.36
CA ASP A 426 6.81 4.40 14.49
C ASP A 426 8.08 4.50 15.36
N ALA A 427 8.82 3.40 15.44
CA ALA A 427 10.08 3.31 16.16
C ALA A 427 11.23 4.05 15.46
N ASP A 428 11.37 3.90 14.14
CA ASP A 428 12.41 4.58 13.36
C ASP A 428 12.12 6.08 13.29
N GLU A 429 10.86 6.44 13.08
CA GLU A 429 10.37 7.82 13.09
C GLU A 429 10.72 8.53 14.39
N LEU A 430 10.35 7.97 15.55
CA LEU A 430 10.58 8.63 16.84
C LEU A 430 12.04 8.58 17.30
N ASN A 431 12.76 7.49 17.02
CA ASN A 431 14.12 7.29 17.56
C ASN A 431 15.24 7.75 16.63
N ILE A 432 15.01 7.82 15.32
CA ILE A 432 16.04 8.06 14.31
C ILE A 432 15.75 9.35 13.53
N HIS A 433 14.55 9.48 12.98
CA HIS A 433 14.21 10.55 12.03
C HIS A 433 13.55 11.77 12.67
N ASN A 434 13.03 11.63 13.90
CA ASN A 434 12.29 12.66 14.63
C ASN A 434 11.06 13.20 13.86
N THR A 435 10.42 12.33 13.07
CA THR A 435 9.15 12.58 12.36
C THR A 435 7.93 12.25 13.24
N ASP A 436 6.71 12.56 12.77
CA ASP A 436 5.46 12.24 13.48
C ASP A 436 4.82 10.96 12.93
N PRO A 437 4.77 9.84 13.71
CA PRO A 437 4.21 8.55 13.30
C PRO A 437 2.73 8.49 12.90
N ASN A 438 2.09 9.63 12.84
CA ASN A 438 0.69 9.76 12.46
C ASN A 438 0.50 10.58 11.18
N LEU A 439 1.60 11.05 10.59
CA LEU A 439 1.64 11.90 9.42
C LEU A 439 2.58 11.26 8.40
N LEU A 440 1.98 10.74 7.33
CA LEU A 440 2.71 10.20 6.18
C LEU A 440 3.83 11.14 5.67
N ASP A 441 3.65 12.45 5.83
CA ASP A 441 4.52 13.52 5.37
C ASP A 441 4.59 14.56 6.51
N THR A 442 5.72 14.62 7.20
CA THR A 442 5.93 15.40 8.42
C THR A 442 6.13 16.89 8.13
N ASP A 443 6.86 17.23 7.07
CA ASP A 443 7.19 18.63 6.75
C ASP A 443 6.19 19.28 5.78
N GLY A 444 5.34 18.48 5.15
CA GLY A 444 4.17 18.86 4.37
C GLY A 444 4.49 19.24 2.93
N ASP A 445 5.58 18.70 2.37
CA ASP A 445 6.08 19.05 1.05
C ASP A 445 5.59 18.13 -0.08
N THR A 446 4.81 17.09 0.28
CA THR A 446 4.19 16.05 -0.56
C THR A 446 4.99 14.77 -0.82
N VAL A 447 6.23 14.66 -0.34
CA VAL A 447 6.94 13.37 -0.25
C VAL A 447 6.66 12.76 1.12
N SER A 448 6.49 11.44 1.19
CA SER A 448 6.29 10.78 2.49
C SER A 448 7.61 10.56 3.23
N ASP A 449 7.60 10.59 4.57
CA ASP A 449 8.82 10.43 5.38
C ASP A 449 9.52 9.10 5.04
N GLY A 450 8.73 8.04 4.83
CA GLY A 450 9.18 6.75 4.36
C GLY A 450 9.79 6.77 2.95
N GLU A 451 9.24 7.51 1.99
CA GLU A 451 9.84 7.66 0.65
C GLU A 451 11.16 8.44 0.72
N GLU A 452 11.19 9.53 1.47
CA GLU A 452 12.39 10.34 1.68
C GLU A 452 13.53 9.53 2.27
N VAL A 453 13.26 8.77 3.34
CA VAL A 453 14.27 7.97 4.01
C VAL A 453 14.68 6.73 3.21
N LEU A 454 13.71 6.00 2.63
CA LEU A 454 13.97 4.67 2.05
C LEU A 454 14.30 4.71 0.55
N VAL A 455 13.87 5.75 -0.16
CA VAL A 455 14.01 5.87 -1.62
C VAL A 455 14.98 6.99 -1.99
N TYR A 456 14.74 8.21 -1.51
CA TYR A 456 15.48 9.41 -1.95
C TYR A 456 16.73 9.71 -1.11
N ASN A 457 16.77 9.22 0.12
CA ASN A 457 17.78 9.58 1.12
C ASN A 457 17.85 11.11 1.37
N SER A 458 16.70 11.78 1.33
CA SER A 458 16.47 13.19 1.72
C SER A 458 16.16 13.30 3.23
N ASP A 459 15.96 14.51 3.75
CA ASP A 459 15.63 14.76 5.17
C ASP A 459 14.12 14.99 5.34
N PRO A 460 13.38 14.06 5.98
CA PRO A 460 11.91 14.14 6.11
C PRO A 460 11.38 15.23 7.06
N ASN A 461 12.22 16.19 7.40
CA ASN A 461 11.86 17.37 8.18
C ASN A 461 12.25 18.67 7.45
N ASP A 462 12.71 18.59 6.21
CA ASP A 462 13.19 19.72 5.42
C ASP A 462 12.62 19.70 4.00
N THR A 463 11.74 20.66 3.72
CA THR A 463 10.97 20.73 2.47
C THR A 463 11.81 21.04 1.21
N ASP A 464 13.14 21.13 1.35
CA ASP A 464 14.16 21.49 0.34
C ASP A 464 15.52 20.99 0.88
N SER A 465 15.76 19.68 0.75
CA SER A 465 16.84 18.93 1.40
C SER A 465 18.24 19.33 0.93
N ASP A 466 18.37 19.97 -0.24
CA ASP A 466 19.65 20.40 -0.78
C ASP A 466 19.86 21.92 -0.86
N ASP A 467 18.91 22.70 -0.33
CA ASP A 467 18.91 24.16 -0.21
C ASP A 467 19.03 24.89 -1.58
N ASP A 468 18.44 24.34 -2.64
CA ASP A 468 18.52 24.91 -3.99
C ASP A 468 17.32 25.77 -4.41
N LEU A 469 16.32 25.84 -3.53
CA LEU A 469 15.05 26.56 -3.66
C LEU A 469 13.98 25.84 -4.51
N MET A 470 14.23 24.61 -4.94
CA MET A 470 13.20 23.69 -5.42
C MET A 470 12.78 22.77 -4.25
N PRO A 471 11.46 22.63 -3.95
CA PRO A 471 11.03 21.71 -2.90
C PRO A 471 11.17 20.24 -3.30
N ASP A 472 11.48 19.37 -2.34
CA ASP A 472 11.69 17.93 -2.56
C ASP A 472 10.49 17.28 -3.27
N GLY A 473 9.27 17.68 -2.92
CA GLY A 473 8.03 17.23 -3.58
C GLY A 473 7.94 17.59 -5.06
N TRP A 474 8.38 18.77 -5.46
CA TRP A 474 8.43 19.15 -6.87
C TRP A 474 9.52 18.39 -7.61
N GLU A 475 10.69 18.24 -6.97
CA GLU A 475 11.79 17.47 -7.52
C GLU A 475 11.42 15.99 -7.73
N ALA A 476 10.74 15.38 -6.75
CA ALA A 476 10.26 14.01 -6.83
C ALA A 476 9.22 13.82 -7.95
N GLU A 477 8.32 14.78 -8.16
CA GLU A 477 7.32 14.75 -9.25
C GLU A 477 7.99 14.70 -10.63
N TYR A 478 9.05 15.48 -10.83
CA TYR A 478 9.80 15.57 -12.08
C TYR A 478 11.04 14.67 -12.15
N ASN A 479 11.27 13.85 -11.12
CA ASN A 479 12.36 12.89 -11.02
C ASN A 479 13.76 13.55 -11.05
N PHE A 480 13.88 14.70 -10.38
CA PHE A 480 15.14 15.36 -9.99
C PHE A 480 15.76 14.69 -8.76
N ASP A 481 16.96 15.12 -8.39
CA ASP A 481 17.74 14.53 -7.30
C ASP A 481 17.69 15.43 -6.06
N LEU A 482 16.78 15.12 -5.12
CA LEU A 482 16.46 15.86 -3.88
C LEU A 482 17.65 16.21 -2.97
N ILE A 483 18.84 15.66 -3.26
CA ILE A 483 20.07 15.89 -2.49
C ILE A 483 21.19 16.52 -3.32
N ASN A 484 20.87 17.05 -4.51
CA ASN A 484 21.83 17.58 -5.48
C ASN A 484 21.36 18.88 -6.18
N ALA A 485 21.64 19.98 -5.47
CA ALA A 485 21.38 21.38 -5.84
C ALA A 485 21.90 21.91 -7.20
N SER A 486 22.52 21.08 -8.03
CA SER A 486 23.07 21.48 -9.32
C SER A 486 22.07 21.38 -10.46
N ASP A 487 21.06 20.52 -10.34
CA ASP A 487 20.00 20.37 -11.34
C ASP A 487 19.04 21.56 -11.38
N ALA A 488 18.87 22.34 -10.30
CA ALA A 488 18.19 23.64 -10.34
C ALA A 488 18.68 24.58 -11.45
N THR A 489 19.95 24.46 -11.86
CA THR A 489 20.57 25.32 -12.89
C THR A 489 20.62 24.69 -14.27
N GLU A 490 20.09 23.47 -14.42
CA GLU A 490 19.96 22.81 -15.72
C GLU A 490 18.76 23.36 -16.48
N ASP A 491 18.84 23.34 -17.81
CA ASP A 491 17.81 23.74 -18.75
C ASP A 491 17.57 22.51 -19.63
N ASN A 492 16.52 21.77 -19.27
CA ASN A 492 16.32 20.39 -19.70
C ASN A 492 15.61 20.26 -21.04
N ASP A 493 14.84 21.27 -21.42
CA ASP A 493 14.08 21.31 -22.66
C ASP A 493 14.58 22.37 -23.67
N PHE A 494 15.58 23.17 -23.27
CA PHE A 494 16.34 24.11 -24.08
C PHE A 494 15.55 25.35 -24.50
N ASP A 495 14.65 25.81 -23.66
CA ASP A 495 13.82 27.01 -23.87
C ASP A 495 14.45 28.29 -23.24
N ASN A 496 15.58 28.13 -22.54
CA ASN A 496 16.35 29.13 -21.80
C ASN A 496 15.84 29.47 -20.38
N LEU A 497 14.94 28.69 -19.81
CA LEU A 497 14.65 28.68 -18.38
C LEU A 497 15.40 27.53 -17.70
N THR A 498 15.96 27.81 -16.53
CA THR A 498 16.50 26.76 -15.66
C THR A 498 15.37 26.06 -14.90
N ASN A 499 15.58 24.83 -14.41
CA ASN A 499 14.55 24.09 -13.65
C ASN A 499 14.01 24.90 -12.44
N LEU A 500 14.86 25.69 -11.77
CA LEU A 500 14.40 26.59 -10.72
C LEU A 500 13.54 27.75 -11.28
N GLU A 501 13.87 28.29 -12.45
CA GLU A 501 13.06 29.32 -13.10
C GLU A 501 11.71 28.74 -13.57
N GLU A 502 11.71 27.51 -14.07
CA GLU A 502 10.51 26.72 -14.42
C GLU A 502 9.58 26.56 -13.21
N PHE A 503 10.12 26.08 -12.07
CA PHE A 503 9.37 25.99 -10.81
C PHE A 503 8.72 27.32 -10.42
N ASN A 504 9.46 28.43 -10.54
CA ASN A 504 8.95 29.76 -10.22
C ASN A 504 7.90 30.28 -11.22
N ALA A 505 7.94 29.82 -12.47
CA ALA A 505 6.98 30.15 -13.51
C ALA A 505 5.74 29.22 -13.52
N ASN A 506 5.78 28.10 -12.79
CA ASN A 506 4.82 26.98 -12.86
C ASN A 506 4.75 26.33 -14.25
N THR A 507 5.88 26.32 -14.95
CA THR A 507 6.06 25.69 -16.26
C THR A 507 6.69 24.31 -16.11
N HIS A 508 6.68 23.52 -17.20
CA HIS A 508 7.12 22.14 -17.14
C HIS A 508 8.58 22.00 -17.61
N PRO A 509 9.50 21.48 -16.77
CA PRO A 509 10.95 21.46 -17.04
C PRO A 509 11.42 20.52 -18.16
N TYR A 510 10.50 19.92 -18.92
CA TYR A 510 10.78 19.01 -20.03
C TYR A 510 9.93 19.34 -21.28
N PHE A 511 9.09 20.38 -21.21
CA PHE A 511 8.24 20.82 -22.31
C PHE A 511 8.42 22.33 -22.49
N PRO A 512 9.07 22.77 -23.59
CA PRO A 512 9.40 24.17 -23.80
C PRO A 512 8.23 25.14 -23.90
N ASP A 513 6.99 24.66 -23.87
CA ASP A 513 5.74 25.36 -24.24
C ASP A 513 4.63 24.67 -23.45
N SER A 514 4.28 25.25 -22.31
CA SER A 514 3.44 24.65 -21.28
C SER A 514 1.94 24.78 -21.56
N ASP A 515 1.52 25.84 -22.25
CA ASP A 515 0.12 26.08 -22.62
C ASP A 515 -0.22 25.68 -24.08
N PHE A 516 0.80 25.31 -24.86
CA PHE A 516 0.72 24.87 -26.26
C PHE A 516 0.28 25.95 -27.25
N ASP A 517 0.54 27.23 -26.94
CA ASP A 517 0.27 28.36 -27.83
C ASP A 517 1.36 28.54 -28.91
N SER A 518 2.45 27.76 -28.89
CA SER A 518 3.60 27.84 -29.81
C SER A 518 4.59 28.99 -29.57
N ILE A 519 4.48 29.72 -28.45
CA ILE A 519 5.58 30.45 -27.84
C ILE A 519 6.23 29.51 -26.81
N SER A 520 7.53 29.67 -26.59
CA SER A 520 8.18 28.90 -25.52
C SER A 520 8.07 29.62 -24.19
N ASP A 521 7.96 28.87 -23.09
CA ASP A 521 7.86 29.38 -21.73
C ASP A 521 8.96 30.43 -21.43
N GLY A 522 10.19 30.15 -21.85
CA GLY A 522 11.31 31.09 -21.75
C GLY A 522 11.19 32.35 -22.60
N ASP A 523 10.58 32.30 -23.78
CA ASP A 523 10.32 33.49 -24.60
C ASP A 523 9.20 34.34 -23.95
N GLU A 524 8.19 33.70 -23.38
CA GLU A 524 7.12 34.37 -22.64
C GLU A 524 7.65 35.06 -21.39
N VAL A 525 8.40 34.35 -20.55
CA VAL A 525 8.94 34.90 -19.30
C VAL A 525 10.01 35.98 -19.57
N LEU A 526 10.90 35.80 -20.56
CA LEU A 526 12.07 36.65 -20.77
C LEU A 526 11.88 37.76 -21.81
N ILE A 527 11.01 37.58 -22.80
CA ILE A 527 10.86 38.48 -23.95
C ILE A 527 9.50 39.18 -23.97
N TYR A 528 8.41 38.42 -23.90
CA TYR A 528 7.05 38.94 -24.14
C TYR A 528 6.32 39.37 -22.85
N PHE A 529 6.72 38.80 -21.71
CA PHE A 529 6.13 38.99 -20.39
C PHE A 529 4.67 38.55 -20.29
N THR A 530 4.28 37.55 -21.07
CA THR A 530 3.00 36.81 -21.01
C THR A 530 3.05 35.74 -19.90
N ASP A 531 1.90 35.15 -19.57
CA ASP A 531 1.78 34.04 -18.63
C ASP A 531 1.98 32.72 -19.39
N PRO A 532 3.11 32.00 -19.20
CA PRO A 532 3.43 30.80 -19.98
C PRO A 532 2.52 29.59 -19.72
N THR A 533 1.50 29.77 -18.89
CA THR A 533 0.51 28.73 -18.56
C THR A 533 -0.89 29.08 -19.06
N ASP A 534 -1.05 30.17 -19.80
CA ASP A 534 -2.32 30.71 -20.28
C ASP A 534 -2.18 31.23 -21.72
N ASP A 535 -2.79 30.52 -22.68
CA ASP A 535 -2.66 30.78 -24.13
C ASP A 535 -3.26 32.13 -24.59
N ASP A 536 -3.94 32.84 -23.67
CA ASP A 536 -4.56 34.15 -23.81
C ASP A 536 -4.39 34.93 -22.49
N THR A 537 -3.19 35.50 -22.28
CA THR A 537 -2.77 36.13 -21.00
C THR A 537 -3.73 37.21 -20.51
N ASP A 538 -4.36 37.96 -21.42
CA ASP A 538 -5.24 39.08 -21.06
C ASP A 538 -6.74 38.75 -21.11
N GLY A 539 -7.09 37.56 -21.62
CA GLY A 539 -8.42 36.96 -21.62
C GLY A 539 -9.38 37.61 -22.60
N ASP A 540 -8.90 38.18 -23.70
CA ASP A 540 -9.71 38.87 -24.70
C ASP A 540 -10.12 38.02 -25.90
N THR A 541 -9.68 36.76 -25.94
CA THR A 541 -9.86 35.73 -26.97
C THR A 541 -8.93 35.79 -28.18
N LEU A 542 -7.93 36.68 -28.18
CA LEU A 542 -6.78 36.61 -29.06
C LEU A 542 -5.68 35.81 -28.34
N LEU A 543 -5.05 34.87 -29.06
CA LEU A 543 -3.93 34.11 -28.48
C LEU A 543 -2.68 34.98 -28.44
N ASP A 544 -1.83 34.78 -27.44
CA ASP A 544 -0.62 35.56 -27.26
C ASP A 544 0.30 35.46 -28.49
N ASN A 545 0.45 34.25 -29.04
CA ASN A 545 1.22 34.02 -30.26
C ASN A 545 0.77 34.88 -31.46
N TYR A 546 -0.54 35.07 -31.60
CA TYR A 546 -1.16 35.78 -32.71
C TYR A 546 -0.88 37.28 -32.55
N GLU A 547 -1.05 37.79 -31.34
CA GLU A 547 -0.80 39.20 -31.04
C GLU A 547 0.68 39.56 -31.07
N ILE A 548 1.58 38.63 -30.75
CA ILE A 548 3.01 38.82 -30.92
C ILE A 548 3.39 38.89 -32.41
N ILE A 549 2.81 38.02 -33.24
CA ILE A 549 3.09 37.97 -34.68
C ILE A 549 2.58 39.23 -35.39
N PHE A 550 1.36 39.69 -35.08
CA PHE A 550 0.71 40.81 -35.77
C PHE A 550 0.76 42.15 -35.03
N GLY A 551 1.13 42.16 -33.74
CA GLY A 551 1.07 43.33 -32.87
C GLY A 551 2.34 44.16 -32.76
N GLU A 552 3.45 43.83 -33.44
CA GLU A 552 4.76 44.53 -33.45
C GLU A 552 4.97 45.63 -32.36
N LEU A 553 5.33 45.20 -31.14
CA LEU A 553 6.21 45.88 -30.18
C LEU A 553 6.46 47.39 -30.41
N ASN A 554 5.51 48.30 -30.08
CA ASN A 554 5.70 49.72 -29.65
C ASN A 554 4.42 50.60 -29.80
N GLY A 555 3.26 50.16 -29.31
CA GLY A 555 2.06 51.00 -29.17
C GLY A 555 1.01 50.89 -30.29
N THR A 556 0.90 49.68 -30.82
CA THR A 556 -0.09 49.14 -31.77
C THR A 556 -1.38 48.71 -31.05
N ARG A 557 -2.39 48.29 -31.82
CA ARG A 557 -3.80 48.16 -31.37
C ARG A 557 -4.21 46.75 -30.91
N ILE A 558 -3.33 45.76 -31.06
CA ILE A 558 -3.44 44.43 -30.45
C ILE A 558 -2.20 44.18 -29.58
N ASN A 559 -2.35 43.62 -28.39
CA ASN A 559 -1.29 43.42 -27.42
C ASN A 559 -1.65 42.33 -26.39
N PRO A 560 -0.79 41.30 -26.22
CA PRO A 560 -1.09 40.15 -25.35
C PRO A 560 -1.17 40.46 -23.84
N LEU A 561 -0.91 41.70 -23.44
CA LEU A 561 -0.95 42.13 -22.04
C LEU A 561 -2.09 43.13 -21.79
N ILE A 562 -2.92 43.44 -22.78
CA ILE A 562 -3.94 44.48 -22.72
C ILE A 562 -5.20 44.05 -23.46
N PHE A 563 -6.21 43.63 -22.69
CA PHE A 563 -7.53 43.27 -23.20
C PHE A 563 -8.00 44.18 -24.36
N ASP A 564 -8.02 43.62 -25.56
CA ASP A 564 -8.41 44.30 -26.78
C ASP A 564 -9.87 44.02 -27.14
N ASN A 565 -10.38 44.78 -28.11
CA ASN A 565 -11.77 44.65 -28.55
C ASN A 565 -11.81 43.92 -29.88
N VAL A 566 -11.99 42.60 -29.81
CA VAL A 566 -12.08 41.68 -30.95
C VAL A 566 -13.20 41.98 -31.96
N THR A 567 -14.13 42.88 -31.63
CA THR A 567 -15.20 43.34 -32.54
C THR A 567 -14.88 44.61 -33.31
N GLU A 568 -13.69 45.19 -33.12
CA GLU A 568 -13.19 46.24 -34.02
C GLU A 568 -12.72 45.63 -35.35
N ASP A 569 -12.61 46.50 -36.35
CA ASP A 569 -12.12 46.22 -37.70
C ASP A 569 -11.06 47.29 -37.95
N TYR A 570 -9.81 46.95 -37.67
CA TYR A 570 -8.76 47.94 -37.50
C TYR A 570 -8.28 48.52 -38.83
N ASP A 571 -8.28 47.74 -39.90
CA ASP A 571 -7.87 48.13 -41.25
C ASP A 571 -9.04 48.55 -42.16
N ASN A 572 -10.29 48.35 -41.71
CA ASN A 572 -11.55 48.72 -42.35
C ASN A 572 -11.82 47.97 -43.66
N ASP A 573 -11.44 46.70 -43.72
CA ASP A 573 -11.66 45.82 -44.87
C ASP A 573 -13.01 45.07 -44.80
N GLY A 574 -13.66 45.11 -43.63
CA GLY A 574 -14.96 44.50 -43.36
C GLY A 574 -14.90 43.15 -42.63
N LEU A 575 -13.72 42.68 -42.26
CA LEU A 575 -13.47 41.54 -41.36
C LEU A 575 -13.23 42.07 -39.93
N GLU A 576 -13.81 41.43 -38.91
CA GLU A 576 -13.60 41.83 -37.52
C GLU A 576 -12.32 41.15 -36.98
N ASN A 577 -11.54 41.83 -36.13
CA ASN A 577 -10.24 41.33 -35.64
C ASN A 577 -10.30 39.90 -35.06
N GLY A 578 -11.36 39.54 -34.32
CA GLY A 578 -11.52 38.18 -33.78
C GLY A 578 -11.78 37.12 -34.87
N ILE A 579 -12.35 37.53 -36.01
CA ILE A 579 -12.49 36.66 -37.19
C ILE A 579 -11.15 36.56 -37.92
N GLU A 580 -10.41 37.66 -38.01
CA GLU A 580 -9.06 37.68 -38.58
C GLU A 580 -8.12 36.73 -37.82
N ALA A 581 -8.20 36.72 -36.48
CA ALA A 581 -7.48 35.77 -35.63
C ALA A 581 -7.83 34.30 -35.94
N THR A 582 -9.10 34.01 -36.19
CA THR A 582 -9.53 32.66 -36.59
C THR A 582 -9.00 32.27 -37.98
N LEU A 583 -8.79 33.25 -38.86
CA LEU A 583 -8.31 33.05 -40.23
C LEU A 583 -6.79 33.22 -40.35
N TRP A 584 -6.09 33.57 -39.28
CA TRP A 584 -4.66 33.86 -39.29
C TRP A 584 -4.27 35.01 -40.26
N THR A 585 -5.16 35.98 -40.47
CA THR A 585 -4.91 37.19 -41.27
C THR A 585 -4.41 38.35 -40.40
N ASP A 586 -3.75 39.34 -41.01
CA ASP A 586 -3.19 40.51 -40.32
C ASP A 586 -4.27 41.59 -40.12
N PRO A 587 -4.71 41.87 -38.88
CA PRO A 587 -5.80 42.81 -38.58
C PRO A 587 -5.43 44.28 -38.82
N LEU A 588 -4.17 44.54 -39.19
CA LEU A 588 -3.68 45.85 -39.57
C LEU A 588 -3.44 45.97 -41.08
N ASN A 589 -3.71 44.92 -41.86
CA ASN A 589 -3.46 44.86 -43.29
C ASN A 589 -4.62 44.21 -44.06
N ALA A 590 -5.40 45.08 -44.69
CA ALA A 590 -6.61 44.75 -45.45
C ALA A 590 -6.43 43.87 -46.70
N ASP A 591 -5.28 43.24 -46.91
CA ASP A 591 -4.89 42.38 -48.05
C ASP A 591 -3.65 41.61 -47.58
N THR A 592 -3.86 40.57 -46.77
CA THR A 592 -2.82 39.85 -46.03
C THR A 592 -1.80 39.20 -46.98
N ASP A 593 -2.27 38.57 -48.06
CA ASP A 593 -1.42 37.88 -49.02
C ASP A 593 -0.88 38.76 -50.16
N GLY A 594 -1.42 39.98 -50.30
CA GLY A 594 -0.96 41.00 -51.23
C GLY A 594 -1.36 40.75 -52.68
N ASP A 595 -2.40 39.95 -52.93
CA ASP A 595 -2.86 39.58 -54.26
C ASP A 595 -3.75 40.67 -54.92
N GLY A 596 -4.25 41.61 -54.11
CA GLY A 596 -5.07 42.76 -54.50
C GLY A 596 -6.56 42.63 -54.21
N PHE A 597 -7.01 41.60 -53.49
CA PHE A 597 -8.32 41.50 -52.85
C PHE A 597 -8.18 41.70 -51.34
N THR A 598 -9.26 42.14 -50.69
CA THR A 598 -9.21 42.31 -49.22
C THR A 598 -9.65 41.05 -48.52
N ASP A 599 -9.06 40.75 -47.37
CA ASP A 599 -9.34 39.52 -46.61
C ASP A 599 -10.85 39.36 -46.35
N GLY A 600 -11.54 40.47 -46.02
CA GLY A 600 -12.99 40.54 -45.89
C GLY A 600 -13.77 40.29 -47.18
N ASP A 601 -13.29 40.74 -48.35
CA ASP A 601 -13.90 40.43 -49.65
C ASP A 601 -13.68 38.95 -50.00
N GLU A 602 -12.49 38.41 -49.74
CA GLU A 602 -12.16 37.01 -49.98
C GLU A 602 -12.99 36.07 -49.12
N PHE A 603 -13.10 36.34 -47.83
CA PHE A 603 -13.89 35.56 -46.90
C PHE A 603 -15.40 35.67 -47.14
N TYR A 604 -15.95 36.88 -47.28
CA TYR A 604 -17.41 37.07 -47.35
C TYR A 604 -18.00 37.04 -48.76
N LEU A 605 -17.27 37.50 -49.78
CA LEU A 605 -17.81 37.67 -51.13
C LEU A 605 -17.37 36.58 -52.10
N TYR A 606 -16.14 36.10 -51.97
CA TYR A 606 -15.52 35.22 -52.96
C TYR A 606 -15.29 33.79 -52.49
N GLU A 607 -15.29 33.53 -51.18
CA GLU A 607 -14.98 32.23 -50.56
C GLU A 607 -13.59 31.71 -51.01
N THR A 608 -12.62 32.61 -51.10
CA THR A 608 -11.19 32.34 -51.38
C THR A 608 -10.34 32.39 -50.10
N ASP A 609 -9.13 31.84 -50.13
CA ASP A 609 -8.21 31.81 -48.98
C ASP A 609 -7.41 33.12 -48.87
N PRO A 610 -7.66 33.97 -47.86
CA PRO A 610 -7.00 35.28 -47.71
C PRO A 610 -5.50 35.22 -47.37
N ASN A 611 -4.95 34.00 -47.21
CA ASN A 611 -3.53 33.78 -46.97
C ASN A 611 -2.81 33.10 -48.16
N ASP A 612 -3.51 32.84 -49.29
CA ASP A 612 -2.93 32.22 -50.48
C ASP A 612 -3.02 33.14 -51.70
N PRO A 613 -1.90 33.82 -52.08
CA PRO A 613 -1.90 34.80 -53.17
C PRO A 613 -2.12 34.19 -54.56
N ASP A 614 -2.26 32.87 -54.67
CA ASP A 614 -2.64 32.15 -55.88
C ASP A 614 -4.13 31.72 -55.91
N ASP A 615 -4.89 31.87 -54.82
CA ASP A 615 -6.32 31.51 -54.72
C ASP A 615 -7.22 32.74 -54.71
N TYR A 616 -7.40 33.39 -55.87
CA TYR A 616 -8.12 34.67 -55.92
C TYR A 616 -9.21 34.81 -56.99
N PRO A 617 -10.12 35.80 -56.86
CA PRO A 617 -11.25 35.99 -57.77
C PRO A 617 -10.81 36.35 -59.21
N VAL A 618 -11.09 35.45 -60.16
CA VAL A 618 -10.76 35.69 -61.58
C VAL A 618 -11.65 36.77 -62.20
N THR A 619 -11.12 37.99 -62.36
CA THR A 619 -11.82 39.09 -63.06
C THR A 619 -11.98 38.81 -64.56
N GLN A 620 -13.23 38.69 -65.05
CA GLN A 620 -13.50 38.65 -66.49
C GLN A 620 -13.35 40.05 -67.13
N GLN A 621 -12.27 40.27 -67.88
CA GLN A 621 -12.28 41.31 -68.93
C GLN A 621 -13.09 40.84 -70.16
N PRO A 622 -13.90 41.72 -70.79
CA PRO A 622 -14.92 41.32 -71.74
C PRO A 622 -14.34 40.99 -73.13
N ALA A 623 -14.42 39.73 -73.54
CA ALA A 623 -14.16 39.32 -74.91
C ALA A 623 -15.37 39.61 -75.82
N ASP A 624 -15.22 40.66 -76.64
CA ASP A 624 -15.82 40.93 -77.95
C ASP A 624 -17.05 40.06 -78.38
N TYR A 625 -18.25 40.60 -78.19
CA TYR A 625 -19.49 40.06 -78.76
C TYR A 625 -19.57 40.30 -80.28
N ARG A 626 -19.54 39.22 -81.08
CA ARG A 626 -20.17 39.21 -82.42
C ARG A 626 -21.27 38.15 -82.51
N LYS A 627 -22.52 38.61 -82.47
CA LYS A 627 -23.73 37.86 -82.82
C LYS A 627 -23.74 37.54 -84.33
N ILE A 628 -24.05 36.29 -84.69
CA ILE A 628 -24.72 35.96 -85.95
C ILE A 628 -25.97 35.13 -85.59
N ILE A 629 -27.14 35.74 -85.79
CA ILE A 629 -28.43 35.05 -85.88
C ILE A 629 -28.80 35.05 -87.36
N ILE A 630 -29.08 33.88 -87.93
CA ILE A 630 -29.84 33.76 -89.18
C ILE A 630 -31.01 32.81 -88.88
N GLY A 631 -32.22 33.37 -88.80
CA GLY A 631 -33.46 32.60 -88.75
C GLY A 631 -33.98 32.27 -90.14
N ILE A 632 -34.73 31.18 -90.27
CA ILE A 632 -35.65 30.98 -91.40
C ILE A 632 -37.08 30.95 -90.86
N LEU A 633 -37.86 31.89 -91.38
CA LEU A 633 -39.28 32.14 -91.19
C LEU A 633 -40.11 31.26 -92.13
N THR A 634 -41.32 30.86 -91.76
CA THR A 634 -42.53 31.10 -92.58
C THR A 634 -43.81 30.98 -91.76
N GLY A 635 -44.68 31.99 -91.88
CA GLY A 635 -46.05 32.03 -91.34
C GLY A 635 -47.00 31.02 -92.02
N VAL A 636 -48.32 31.03 -91.83
CA VAL A 636 -49.27 32.16 -91.70
C VAL A 636 -50.59 31.62 -91.14
N GLY A 637 -51.34 32.42 -90.37
CA GLY A 637 -52.80 32.45 -90.53
C GLY A 637 -53.67 32.04 -89.35
N THR A 638 -54.20 33.06 -88.67
CA THR A 638 -55.54 33.16 -88.05
C THR A 638 -55.89 32.29 -86.84
N GLY A 639 -56.23 32.99 -85.74
CA GLY A 639 -57.04 32.47 -84.64
C GLY A 639 -56.21 31.79 -83.56
N ALA A 640 -56.49 32.14 -82.30
CA ALA A 640 -55.85 31.57 -81.13
C ALA A 640 -55.77 30.03 -81.18
N ILE A 641 -54.67 29.44 -80.68
CA ILE A 641 -54.57 28.30 -79.73
C ILE A 641 -53.15 27.70 -79.75
N PHE A 642 -52.69 27.35 -78.54
CA PHE A 642 -51.55 26.52 -78.12
C PHE A 642 -50.77 25.72 -79.18
N LEU A 643 -49.44 25.68 -79.04
CA LEU A 643 -48.71 24.42 -78.78
C LEU A 643 -47.22 24.63 -78.49
N THR A 644 -46.81 23.91 -77.45
CA THR A 644 -45.45 23.52 -77.06
C THR A 644 -44.68 22.82 -78.19
N PHE A 645 -43.36 22.88 -78.16
CA PHE A 645 -42.51 21.79 -78.65
C PHE A 645 -41.29 21.58 -77.75
N THR A 646 -41.27 20.38 -77.16
CA THR A 646 -40.10 19.72 -76.57
C THR A 646 -39.37 18.93 -77.66
N PHE A 647 -38.07 18.70 -77.51
CA PHE A 647 -37.37 17.39 -77.47
C PHE A 647 -35.84 17.68 -77.50
N LEU A 648 -35.05 17.29 -76.47
CA LEU A 648 -34.37 15.98 -76.27
C LEU A 648 -33.32 15.71 -77.38
N VAL A 649 -32.06 15.30 -77.16
CA VAL A 649 -31.32 14.51 -76.13
C VAL A 649 -29.82 14.95 -76.28
N VAL A 650 -28.83 14.79 -75.39
CA VAL A 650 -28.21 13.57 -74.84
C VAL A 650 -27.24 13.96 -73.70
N ARG A 651 -27.24 13.14 -72.66
CA ARG A 651 -26.37 13.12 -71.48
C ARG A 651 -24.91 12.78 -71.82
N GLN A 652 -23.94 13.53 -71.30
CA GLN A 652 -22.64 12.97 -70.88
C GLN A 652 -22.26 13.62 -69.55
N PHE A 653 -22.51 12.90 -68.46
CA PHE A 653 -21.85 13.16 -67.18
C PHE A 653 -20.44 12.57 -67.27
N ARG A 654 -19.42 13.38 -66.98
CA ARG A 654 -18.11 12.93 -66.51
C ARG A 654 -17.83 13.67 -65.20
N PRO A 655 -17.78 12.98 -64.05
CA PRO A 655 -17.13 13.51 -62.85
C PRO A 655 -15.60 13.33 -62.99
N SER A 656 -14.83 14.34 -62.59
CA SER A 656 -13.37 14.30 -62.56
C SER A 656 -12.85 14.06 -61.14
N ASP A 657 -13.06 12.87 -60.59
CA ASP A 657 -12.32 12.37 -59.42
C ASP A 657 -11.14 11.49 -59.86
N SER A 658 -10.17 12.09 -60.54
CA SER A 658 -8.99 11.37 -61.05
C SER A 658 -7.64 11.93 -60.58
N SER A 659 -7.59 13.11 -59.95
CA SER A 659 -6.36 13.72 -59.45
C SER A 659 -6.09 13.32 -57.99
N LYS A 660 -7.06 13.51 -57.08
CA LYS A 660 -6.89 13.18 -55.64
C LYS A 660 -6.59 11.70 -55.36
N ARG A 661 -7.22 10.76 -56.10
CA ARG A 661 -6.92 9.31 -55.96
C ARG A 661 -5.55 8.88 -56.48
N LYS A 662 -4.94 9.61 -57.42
CA LYS A 662 -3.61 9.28 -57.95
C LYS A 662 -2.47 9.88 -57.14
N GLN A 663 -2.76 10.93 -56.38
CA GLN A 663 -1.83 11.56 -55.44
C GLN A 663 -1.73 10.72 -54.15
N LEU A 664 -2.88 10.35 -53.58
CA LEU A 664 -2.94 9.45 -52.42
C LEU A 664 -2.33 8.05 -52.69
N GLN A 665 -2.53 7.47 -53.88
CA GLN A 665 -1.91 6.18 -54.25
C GLN A 665 -0.40 6.26 -54.54
N ARG A 666 0.16 7.46 -54.74
CA ARG A 666 1.61 7.65 -54.86
C ARG A 666 2.24 7.83 -53.48
N GLU A 667 1.62 8.62 -52.61
CA GLU A 667 2.06 8.84 -51.23
C GLU A 667 1.97 7.55 -50.39
N GLU A 668 0.89 6.76 -50.54
CA GLU A 668 0.74 5.47 -49.87
C GLU A 668 1.79 4.44 -50.32
N LYS A 669 2.18 4.47 -51.60
CA LYS A 669 3.21 3.57 -52.15
C LYS A 669 4.63 4.01 -51.75
N GLU A 670 4.87 5.31 -51.61
CA GLU A 670 6.14 5.86 -51.16
C GLU A 670 6.33 5.68 -49.64
N TYR A 671 5.24 5.70 -48.86
CA TYR A 671 5.22 5.35 -47.44
C TYR A 671 5.48 3.85 -47.21
N LEU A 672 4.89 2.97 -48.03
CA LEU A 672 5.08 1.51 -47.95
C LEU A 672 6.49 1.07 -48.41
N ASP A 673 7.08 1.70 -49.44
CA ASP A 673 8.46 1.38 -49.88
C ASP A 673 9.52 1.90 -48.89
N LYS A 674 9.22 2.97 -48.12
CA LYS A 674 10.14 3.52 -47.11
C LYS A 674 10.12 2.73 -45.78
N HIS A 675 9.01 2.03 -45.47
CA HIS A 675 8.87 1.26 -44.22
C HIS A 675 8.94 -0.28 -44.38
N VAL A 676 8.99 -0.82 -45.59
CA VAL A 676 9.13 -2.29 -45.83
C VAL A 676 10.57 -2.72 -46.19
N SER A 677 11.55 -1.82 -46.15
CA SER A 677 12.97 -2.15 -46.44
C SER A 677 13.87 -2.35 -45.21
N LYS A 678 13.34 -2.36 -43.98
CA LYS A 678 14.10 -2.69 -42.76
C LYS A 678 13.70 -3.99 -42.06
N GLY A 679 12.90 -4.84 -42.70
CA GLY A 679 12.46 -6.11 -42.14
C GLY A 679 12.42 -7.23 -43.17
N LYS A 680 13.58 -7.80 -43.51
CA LYS A 680 13.64 -9.22 -43.93
C LYS A 680 15.06 -9.80 -43.93
N GLU A 681 15.14 -10.95 -43.24
CA GLU A 681 16.16 -12.02 -43.27
C GLU A 681 17.38 -11.91 -42.33
N MET A 682 17.21 -12.32 -41.07
CA MET A 682 18.16 -13.24 -40.44
C MET A 682 17.41 -14.48 -39.91
N LYS A 683 17.75 -15.63 -40.49
CA LYS A 683 17.33 -16.96 -40.05
C LYS A 683 18.09 -17.33 -38.78
N TYR A 684 17.39 -17.55 -37.67
CA TYR A 684 17.93 -18.33 -36.56
C TYR A 684 17.68 -19.81 -36.85
N GLU A 685 18.71 -20.47 -37.37
CA GLU A 685 18.88 -21.91 -37.36
C GLU A 685 19.54 -22.27 -36.01
N THR A 686 19.10 -23.36 -35.39
CA THR A 686 19.34 -23.74 -33.99
C THR A 686 20.81 -24.02 -33.65
N ASP A 687 21.47 -23.08 -32.98
CA ASP A 687 22.86 -23.18 -32.49
C ASP A 687 23.03 -23.97 -31.17
N GLU A 688 21.96 -24.49 -30.59
CA GLU A 688 22.01 -25.23 -29.32
C GLU A 688 22.56 -26.67 -29.49
N LYS A 689 22.60 -27.20 -30.72
CA LYS A 689 23.05 -28.58 -30.99
C LYS A 689 24.53 -28.71 -31.39
N VAL A 690 25.20 -27.58 -31.70
CA VAL A 690 26.63 -27.56 -32.09
C VAL A 690 27.53 -27.28 -30.88
N ALA A 691 27.05 -26.52 -29.88
CA ALA A 691 27.81 -26.25 -28.66
C ALA A 691 27.93 -27.48 -27.74
N ILE A 692 26.88 -28.29 -27.64
CA ILE A 692 26.85 -29.50 -26.79
C ILE A 692 27.77 -30.60 -27.34
N ASP A 693 27.87 -30.74 -28.67
CA ASP A 693 28.75 -31.72 -29.32
C ASP A 693 30.24 -31.28 -29.27
N ALA A 694 30.52 -29.97 -29.17
CA ALA A 694 31.86 -29.44 -28.99
C ALA A 694 32.36 -29.61 -27.54
N MET A 695 31.48 -29.49 -26.53
CA MET A 695 31.81 -29.70 -25.13
C MET A 695 32.02 -31.19 -24.78
N LEU A 696 31.25 -32.11 -25.38
CA LEU A 696 31.45 -33.56 -25.20
C LEU A 696 32.73 -34.11 -25.86
N LYS A 697 33.28 -33.39 -26.85
CA LYS A 697 34.54 -33.75 -27.51
C LYS A 697 35.77 -33.29 -26.73
N LYS A 698 35.68 -32.15 -26.00
CA LYS A 698 36.75 -31.66 -25.10
C LYS A 698 36.83 -32.45 -23.79
N ARG A 699 35.73 -33.05 -23.33
CA ARG A 699 35.71 -33.91 -22.12
C ARG A 699 36.35 -35.30 -22.32
N LYS A 700 36.76 -35.64 -23.55
CA LYS A 700 37.37 -36.94 -23.90
C LYS A 700 38.89 -36.89 -24.12
N GLU A 701 39.53 -35.74 -23.89
CA GLU A 701 40.99 -35.55 -24.09
C GLU A 701 41.75 -35.19 -22.80
N ILE A 702 41.12 -35.29 -21.62
CA ILE A 702 41.80 -35.15 -20.32
C ILE A 702 41.53 -36.39 -19.47
N ASP A 703 42.05 -37.54 -19.93
CA ASP A 703 42.19 -38.74 -19.08
C ASP A 703 43.24 -39.68 -19.68
N GLU A 704 44.50 -39.24 -19.73
CA GLU A 704 45.65 -40.11 -20.03
C GLU A 704 46.97 -39.45 -19.58
N ASP A 705 47.23 -39.42 -18.27
CA ASP A 705 48.58 -39.66 -17.69
C ASP A 705 48.61 -39.39 -16.16
N ILE A 706 48.13 -40.33 -15.34
CA ILE A 706 48.59 -40.44 -13.94
C ILE A 706 48.71 -41.94 -13.54
N PRO A 707 49.82 -42.39 -12.92
CA PRO A 707 50.07 -43.81 -12.66
C PRO A 707 49.20 -44.38 -11.53
N LYS A 708 48.69 -45.60 -11.71
CA LYS A 708 47.92 -46.35 -10.70
C LYS A 708 48.79 -46.70 -9.48
N ARG A 709 48.54 -46.05 -8.33
CA ARG A 709 48.95 -46.55 -7.00
C ARG A 709 48.07 -47.74 -6.59
N THR A 710 48.64 -48.66 -5.83
CA THR A 710 47.98 -49.90 -5.38
C THR A 710 47.18 -49.68 -4.11
N ILE A 711 46.15 -50.49 -3.86
CA ILE A 711 45.25 -50.40 -2.69
C ILE A 711 46.01 -50.45 -1.35
N ASP A 712 47.18 -51.09 -1.32
CA ASP A 712 48.04 -51.13 -0.13
C ASP A 712 48.68 -49.77 0.21
N ASP A 713 48.82 -48.85 -0.76
CA ASP A 713 49.30 -47.48 -0.53
C ASP A 713 48.21 -46.58 0.08
N ILE A 714 46.94 -46.88 -0.19
CA ILE A 714 45.77 -46.11 0.29
C ILE A 714 45.47 -46.43 1.76
N VAL A 715 45.75 -47.67 2.19
CA VAL A 715 45.52 -48.10 3.58
C VAL A 715 46.60 -47.57 4.53
N ALA A 716 47.83 -47.35 4.04
CA ALA A 716 48.90 -46.76 4.83
C ALA A 716 48.71 -45.26 5.06
N ASP A 717 48.17 -44.52 4.08
CA ASP A 717 47.89 -43.08 4.20
C ASP A 717 46.65 -42.80 5.09
N ALA A 718 45.73 -43.75 5.23
CA ALA A 718 44.53 -43.63 6.07
C ALA A 718 44.80 -43.82 7.59
N GLU A 719 45.85 -44.56 7.97
CA GLU A 719 46.23 -44.75 9.39
C GLU A 719 47.09 -43.61 9.95
N GLU A 720 47.57 -42.68 9.11
CA GLU A 720 48.33 -41.49 9.53
C GLU A 720 47.49 -40.20 9.56
N ALA A 721 46.26 -40.22 9.04
CA ALA A 721 45.34 -39.07 9.04
C ALA A 721 44.48 -38.91 10.31
N GLU A 722 44.57 -39.84 11.28
CA GLU A 722 43.79 -39.78 12.54
C GLU A 722 44.55 -39.07 13.69
N LYS A 723 45.53 -38.21 13.38
CA LYS A 723 46.20 -37.38 14.39
C LYS A 723 46.50 -35.96 13.90
N LEU A 724 45.73 -35.02 14.46
CA LEU A 724 45.96 -33.58 14.56
C LEU A 724 45.82 -32.76 13.26
N GLU A 725 44.75 -31.97 13.15
CA GLU A 725 44.79 -30.49 13.11
C GLU A 725 43.35 -29.92 13.03
N GLU A 726 43.10 -28.83 13.75
CA GLU A 726 41.86 -28.04 13.76
C GLU A 726 41.59 -27.42 12.37
N PRO A 727 40.33 -27.16 11.97
CA PRO A 727 40.05 -26.63 10.64
C PRO A 727 40.62 -25.22 10.49
N MET A 728 41.62 -25.08 9.61
CA MET A 728 42.05 -23.77 9.10
C MET A 728 40.92 -23.14 8.29
N ALA A 729 40.59 -21.88 8.59
CA ALA A 729 39.65 -21.06 7.82
C ALA A 729 40.05 -21.02 6.32
N PRO A 730 39.07 -20.99 5.39
CA PRO A 730 39.34 -20.91 3.97
C PRO A 730 40.15 -19.64 3.62
N PRO A 731 41.01 -19.69 2.59
CA PRO A 731 41.77 -18.52 2.15
C PRO A 731 40.83 -17.43 1.65
N GLU A 732 41.10 -16.18 2.02
CA GLU A 732 40.35 -15.01 1.55
C GLU A 732 40.29 -14.97 0.01
N PRO A 733 39.13 -14.66 -0.58
CA PRO A 733 38.93 -14.63 -2.03
C PRO A 733 39.77 -13.55 -2.71
N SER A 734 40.20 -13.79 -3.96
CA SER A 734 41.05 -12.83 -4.68
C SER A 734 40.25 -11.63 -5.21
N GLU A 735 40.89 -10.45 -5.30
CA GLU A 735 40.27 -9.22 -5.82
C GLU A 735 39.66 -9.39 -7.23
N ASP A 736 40.26 -10.23 -8.07
CA ASP A 736 39.77 -10.53 -9.41
C ASP A 736 38.47 -11.36 -9.39
N GLU A 737 38.32 -12.29 -8.44
CA GLU A 737 37.09 -13.10 -8.26
C GLU A 737 35.93 -12.27 -7.72
N ILE A 738 36.21 -11.39 -6.74
CA ILE A 738 35.22 -10.44 -6.21
C ILE A 738 34.73 -9.50 -7.32
N THR A 739 35.64 -9.06 -8.20
CA THR A 739 35.30 -8.17 -9.32
C THR A 739 34.41 -8.85 -10.35
N ASP A 740 34.66 -10.13 -10.67
CA ASP A 740 33.84 -10.90 -11.62
C ASP A 740 32.42 -11.16 -11.07
N ILE A 741 32.30 -11.46 -9.78
CA ILE A 741 31.00 -11.65 -9.11
C ILE A 741 30.21 -10.34 -9.05
N LYS A 742 30.86 -9.20 -8.76
CA LYS A 742 30.22 -7.87 -8.84
C LYS A 742 29.75 -7.51 -10.25
N ALA A 743 30.43 -7.98 -11.29
CA ALA A 743 30.01 -7.76 -12.67
C ALA A 743 28.76 -8.59 -12.99
N LYS A 744 28.74 -9.88 -12.61
CA LYS A 744 27.55 -10.74 -12.75
C LYS A 744 26.36 -10.18 -11.99
N MET A 745 26.57 -9.70 -10.77
CA MET A 745 25.52 -9.09 -9.95
C MET A 745 24.89 -7.87 -10.62
N ARG A 746 25.71 -6.99 -11.24
CA ARG A 746 25.21 -5.83 -11.99
C ARG A 746 24.43 -6.25 -13.24
N GLU A 747 24.88 -7.29 -13.95
CA GLU A 747 24.18 -7.81 -15.12
C GLU A 747 22.81 -8.39 -14.73
N THR A 748 22.74 -9.16 -13.64
CA THR A 748 21.49 -9.67 -13.07
C THR A 748 20.57 -8.53 -12.64
N ILE A 749 21.05 -7.53 -11.89
CA ILE A 749 20.24 -6.36 -11.48
C ILE A 749 19.72 -5.58 -12.70
N THR A 750 20.53 -5.42 -13.74
CA THR A 750 20.13 -4.70 -14.97
C THR A 750 19.05 -5.47 -15.74
N ALA A 751 19.18 -6.79 -15.87
CA ALA A 751 18.17 -7.63 -16.48
C ALA A 751 16.83 -7.56 -15.70
N LEU A 752 16.92 -7.44 -14.38
CA LEU A 752 15.78 -7.37 -13.48
C LEU A 752 15.05 -6.00 -13.50
N LYS A 753 15.78 -4.88 -13.58
CA LYS A 753 15.16 -3.55 -13.76
C LYS A 753 14.40 -3.42 -15.08
N ASN A 754 14.95 -4.00 -16.15
CA ASN A 754 14.28 -4.05 -17.46
C ASN A 754 12.97 -4.89 -17.39
N TYR A 755 12.92 -5.87 -16.49
CA TYR A 755 11.73 -6.67 -16.24
C TYR A 755 10.66 -5.89 -15.46
N GLU A 756 11.04 -5.12 -14.44
CA GLU A 756 10.16 -4.19 -13.73
C GLU A 756 9.53 -3.13 -14.65
N GLU A 757 10.32 -2.60 -15.59
CA GLU A 757 9.83 -1.66 -16.60
C GLU A 757 8.80 -2.30 -17.56
N GLN A 758 9.02 -3.56 -17.96
CA GLN A 758 8.08 -4.33 -18.78
C GLN A 758 6.78 -4.64 -18.01
N LEU A 759 6.87 -4.97 -16.73
CA LEU A 759 5.73 -5.18 -15.84
C LEU A 759 4.86 -3.92 -15.72
N THR A 760 5.51 -2.76 -15.55
CA THR A 760 4.83 -1.46 -15.40
C THR A 760 4.12 -1.04 -16.70
N LYS A 761 4.71 -1.36 -17.87
CA LYS A 761 4.07 -1.14 -19.18
C LYS A 761 2.82 -2.00 -19.38
N ILE A 762 2.79 -3.22 -18.85
CA ILE A 762 1.61 -4.09 -18.91
C ILE A 762 0.48 -3.55 -18.02
N LEU A 763 0.81 -3.01 -16.84
CA LEU A 763 -0.16 -2.41 -15.90
C LEU A 763 -0.86 -1.15 -16.42
N LYS A 764 -0.14 -0.28 -17.14
CA LYS A 764 -0.72 0.94 -17.71
C LYS A 764 -1.67 0.68 -18.89
N LYS A 765 -1.77 -0.56 -19.38
CA LYS A 765 -2.71 -0.93 -20.45
C LYS A 765 -4.09 -1.20 -19.84
N ASP A 766 -4.84 -0.12 -19.63
CA ASP A 766 -6.17 -0.13 -19.03
C ASP A 766 -7.14 -1.09 -19.76
N LEU A 767 -7.46 -2.23 -19.14
CA LEU A 767 -8.39 -3.22 -19.68
C LEU A 767 -9.86 -2.84 -19.41
N THR A 768 -10.12 -1.71 -18.73
CA THR A 768 -11.48 -1.28 -18.36
C THR A 768 -12.21 -0.49 -19.45
N THR A 769 -11.49 0.04 -20.44
CA THR A 769 -12.07 0.89 -21.50
C THR A 769 -12.62 0.10 -22.70
N PHE A 770 -13.44 -0.93 -22.51
CA PHE A 770 -14.24 -1.49 -23.62
C PHE A 770 -15.64 -1.93 -23.18
N ASN A 771 -16.61 -1.06 -23.41
CA ASN A 771 -18.04 -1.30 -23.18
C ASN A 771 -18.62 -2.16 -24.32
N VAL A 772 -18.41 -3.48 -24.28
CA VAL A 772 -18.99 -4.43 -25.25
C VAL A 772 -20.13 -5.20 -24.59
N SER A 773 -21.36 -4.95 -25.04
CA SER A 773 -22.62 -5.42 -24.45
C SER A 773 -22.94 -6.92 -24.64
N THR A 774 -21.98 -7.75 -25.05
CA THR A 774 -22.22 -9.15 -25.45
C THR A 774 -21.37 -10.21 -24.72
N VAL A 775 -20.49 -9.83 -23.78
CA VAL A 775 -19.80 -10.79 -22.89
C VAL A 775 -20.30 -10.56 -21.46
N SER A 776 -20.64 -11.63 -20.74
CA SER A 776 -21.11 -11.53 -19.35
C SER A 776 -20.09 -10.79 -18.48
N ARG A 777 -20.55 -9.80 -17.72
CA ARG A 777 -19.74 -9.00 -16.79
C ARG A 777 -18.92 -9.85 -15.80
N GLU A 778 -19.41 -11.05 -15.48
CA GLU A 778 -18.79 -12.02 -14.55
C GLU A 778 -17.46 -12.59 -15.07
N THR A 779 -17.35 -12.97 -16.35
CA THR A 779 -16.11 -13.49 -16.95
C THR A 779 -15.04 -12.40 -17.16
N LEU A 780 -15.45 -11.13 -17.24
CA LEU A 780 -14.55 -9.98 -17.37
C LEU A 780 -13.90 -9.59 -16.04
N THR A 781 -14.62 -9.78 -14.94
CA THR A 781 -14.13 -9.51 -13.57
C THR A 781 -13.21 -10.63 -13.10
N GLU A 782 -13.53 -11.89 -13.41
CA GLU A 782 -12.73 -13.06 -13.00
C GLU A 782 -11.35 -13.09 -13.69
N PHE A 783 -11.27 -12.76 -14.99
CA PHE A 783 -10.00 -12.72 -15.73
C PHE A 783 -9.07 -11.57 -15.30
N ALA A 784 -9.65 -10.40 -14.97
CA ALA A 784 -8.91 -9.25 -14.45
C ALA A 784 -8.40 -9.52 -13.02
N ALA A 785 -9.24 -10.11 -12.17
CA ALA A 785 -8.87 -10.48 -10.80
C ALA A 785 -7.76 -11.54 -10.75
N ASP A 786 -7.84 -12.58 -11.58
CA ASP A 786 -6.79 -13.62 -11.65
C ASP A 786 -5.44 -13.05 -12.13
N SER A 787 -5.47 -12.12 -13.07
CA SER A 787 -4.26 -11.50 -13.62
C SER A 787 -3.61 -10.52 -12.63
N GLN A 788 -4.43 -9.81 -11.85
CA GLN A 788 -3.97 -8.90 -10.79
C GLN A 788 -3.43 -9.66 -9.57
N SER A 789 -4.04 -10.80 -9.24
CA SER A 789 -3.59 -11.71 -8.17
C SER A 789 -2.21 -12.32 -8.48
N LEU A 790 -2.03 -12.91 -9.66
CA LEU A 790 -0.73 -13.43 -10.12
C LEU A 790 0.36 -12.35 -10.17
N TYR A 791 0.00 -11.12 -10.54
CA TYR A 791 0.91 -9.97 -10.54
C TYR A 791 1.34 -9.57 -9.13
N SER A 792 0.38 -9.50 -8.18
CA SER A 792 0.68 -9.18 -6.78
C SER A 792 1.58 -10.23 -6.13
N GLU A 793 1.37 -11.51 -6.43
CA GLU A 793 2.21 -12.61 -5.95
C GLU A 793 3.64 -12.50 -6.50
N ALA A 794 3.80 -12.14 -7.78
CA ALA A 794 5.12 -11.90 -8.38
C ALA A 794 5.85 -10.70 -7.75
N LYS A 795 5.14 -9.60 -7.46
CA LYS A 795 5.69 -8.41 -6.79
C LYS A 795 6.13 -8.72 -5.34
N VAL A 796 5.37 -9.54 -4.62
CA VAL A 796 5.73 -9.98 -3.26
C VAL A 796 6.97 -10.87 -3.26
N ILE A 797 7.05 -11.87 -4.15
CA ILE A 797 8.25 -12.73 -4.28
C ILE A 797 9.48 -11.88 -4.65
N TRP A 798 9.30 -10.88 -5.51
CA TRP A 798 10.36 -9.94 -5.88
C TRP A 798 10.88 -9.13 -4.69
N THR A 799 9.98 -8.40 -4.02
CA THR A 799 10.32 -7.43 -2.97
C THR A 799 10.80 -8.11 -1.69
N ASN A 800 10.19 -9.24 -1.32
CA ASN A 800 10.41 -9.85 -0.01
C ASN A 800 11.35 -11.06 -0.06
N THR A 801 11.67 -11.60 -1.25
CA THR A 801 12.57 -12.76 -1.38
C THR A 801 13.81 -12.44 -2.21
N ILE A 802 13.64 -11.92 -3.44
CA ILE A 802 14.78 -11.75 -4.36
C ILE A 802 15.63 -10.53 -3.97
N LEU A 803 15.01 -9.39 -3.66
CA LEU A 803 15.72 -8.15 -3.31
C LEU A 803 16.57 -8.26 -2.02
N PRO A 804 16.07 -8.87 -0.91
CA PRO A 804 16.87 -9.08 0.30
C PRO A 804 18.01 -10.06 0.09
N LEU A 805 17.81 -11.12 -0.73
CA LEU A 805 18.87 -12.07 -1.07
C LEU A 805 19.99 -11.42 -1.88
N ILE A 806 19.67 -10.51 -2.81
CA ILE A 806 20.67 -9.74 -3.57
C ILE A 806 21.41 -8.74 -2.66
N LYS A 807 20.72 -8.06 -1.75
CA LYS A 807 21.36 -7.17 -0.74
C LYS A 807 22.30 -7.96 0.19
N GLY A 808 21.90 -9.15 0.64
CA GLY A 808 22.72 -10.02 1.50
C GLY A 808 23.94 -10.66 0.81
N VAL A 809 24.03 -10.62 -0.53
CA VAL A 809 25.21 -11.10 -1.28
C VAL A 809 26.42 -10.20 -1.06
N GLU A 810 26.25 -8.89 -0.83
CA GLU A 810 27.37 -7.97 -0.57
C GLU A 810 28.09 -8.27 0.76
N GLU A 811 27.35 -8.75 1.77
CA GLU A 811 27.88 -9.17 3.06
C GLU A 811 28.66 -10.49 2.96
N LYS A 812 28.14 -11.46 2.19
CA LYS A 812 28.78 -12.78 1.97
C LYS A 812 29.96 -12.76 0.98
N LEU A 813 30.06 -11.73 0.15
CA LEU A 813 31.10 -11.57 -0.88
C LEU A 813 32.53 -11.59 -0.31
N HIS A 814 32.67 -11.26 0.97
CA HIS A 814 33.95 -11.18 1.68
C HIS A 814 34.28 -12.45 2.50
N SER A 815 33.33 -13.40 2.63
CA SER A 815 33.46 -14.60 3.46
C SER A 815 33.35 -15.94 2.70
N ASP A 816 32.48 -16.04 1.68
CA ASP A 816 32.31 -17.26 0.85
C ASP A 816 31.81 -16.90 -0.56
N THR A 817 32.71 -16.91 -1.55
CA THR A 817 32.40 -16.57 -2.95
C THR A 817 31.59 -17.65 -3.68
N LEU A 818 31.65 -18.91 -3.25
CA LEU A 818 30.90 -20.00 -3.87
C LEU A 818 29.43 -19.96 -3.48
N GLU A 819 29.15 -19.62 -2.22
CA GLU A 819 27.79 -19.40 -1.73
C GLU A 819 27.15 -18.17 -2.39
N ALA A 820 27.91 -17.08 -2.53
CA ALA A 820 27.46 -15.88 -3.25
C ALA A 820 27.09 -16.16 -4.71
N GLU A 821 27.90 -16.95 -5.43
CA GLU A 821 27.63 -17.33 -6.83
C GLU A 821 26.37 -18.21 -6.96
N GLN A 822 26.16 -19.14 -6.01
CA GLN A 822 24.94 -19.96 -5.99
C GLN A 822 23.67 -19.15 -5.73
N ILE A 823 23.73 -18.12 -4.88
CA ILE A 823 22.61 -17.23 -4.62
C ILE A 823 22.25 -16.44 -5.89
N ILE A 824 23.25 -15.91 -6.61
CA ILE A 824 23.06 -15.17 -7.87
C ILE A 824 22.44 -16.07 -8.96
N ASP A 825 22.94 -17.31 -9.11
CA ASP A 825 22.41 -18.27 -10.08
C ASP A 825 20.96 -18.67 -9.76
N ASN A 826 20.63 -18.85 -8.48
CA ASN A 826 19.27 -19.17 -8.04
C ASN A 826 18.31 -17.99 -8.27
N CYS A 827 18.73 -16.76 -7.98
CA CYS A 827 17.94 -15.55 -8.24
C CYS A 827 17.68 -15.37 -9.75
N SER A 828 18.70 -15.59 -10.58
CA SER A 828 18.58 -15.54 -12.04
C SER A 828 17.62 -16.61 -12.57
N SER A 829 17.72 -17.85 -12.07
CA SER A 829 16.80 -18.93 -12.47
C SER A 829 15.36 -18.71 -12.03
N LEU A 830 15.14 -18.09 -10.86
CA LEU A 830 13.80 -17.76 -10.39
C LEU A 830 13.19 -16.64 -11.23
N SER A 831 13.97 -15.61 -11.54
CA SER A 831 13.58 -14.52 -12.46
C SER A 831 13.14 -15.05 -13.83
N ASP A 832 13.93 -15.93 -14.45
CA ASP A 832 13.60 -16.50 -15.76
C ASP A 832 12.27 -17.27 -15.75
N LYS A 833 11.95 -17.97 -14.65
CA LYS A 833 10.66 -18.69 -14.51
C LYS A 833 9.48 -17.74 -14.40
N ILE A 834 9.64 -16.64 -13.66
CA ILE A 834 8.60 -15.63 -13.51
C ILE A 834 8.36 -14.94 -14.87
N LEU A 835 9.44 -14.64 -15.61
CA LEU A 835 9.34 -14.09 -16.97
C LEU A 835 8.60 -15.02 -17.94
N ASP A 836 8.90 -16.33 -17.93
CA ASP A 836 8.23 -17.32 -18.79
C ASP A 836 6.72 -17.41 -18.48
N ILE A 837 6.33 -17.33 -17.21
CA ILE A 837 4.92 -17.29 -16.78
C ILE A 837 4.21 -16.06 -17.34
N LEU A 838 4.86 -14.90 -17.29
CA LEU A 838 4.27 -13.63 -17.71
C LEU A 838 4.20 -13.48 -19.22
N VAL A 839 5.26 -13.85 -19.95
CA VAL A 839 5.25 -13.86 -21.42
C VAL A 839 4.16 -14.79 -21.94
N LYS A 840 4.00 -15.97 -21.32
CA LYS A 840 2.92 -16.90 -21.67
C LYS A 840 1.54 -16.28 -21.43
N ARG A 841 1.38 -15.48 -20.37
CA ARG A 841 0.13 -14.80 -20.05
C ARG A 841 -0.15 -13.62 -20.97
N GLU A 842 0.87 -12.87 -21.37
CA GLU A 842 0.77 -11.81 -22.39
C GLU A 842 0.30 -12.37 -23.73
N MET A 843 0.83 -13.54 -24.14
CA MET A 843 0.37 -14.23 -25.34
C MET A 843 -1.11 -14.65 -25.24
N GLU A 844 -1.57 -15.11 -24.07
CA GLU A 844 -2.98 -15.44 -23.84
C GLU A 844 -3.89 -14.20 -23.92
N ILE A 845 -3.43 -13.04 -23.42
CA ILE A 845 -4.13 -11.75 -23.53
C ILE A 845 -4.24 -11.33 -25.00
N VAL A 846 -3.14 -11.40 -25.77
CA VAL A 846 -3.11 -11.03 -27.19
C VAL A 846 -3.99 -11.96 -28.04
N GLU A 847 -4.00 -13.27 -27.76
CA GLU A 847 -4.88 -14.22 -28.43
C GLU A 847 -6.36 -13.92 -28.16
N GLU A 848 -6.70 -13.55 -26.93
CA GLU A 848 -8.07 -13.20 -26.54
C GLU A 848 -8.50 -11.82 -27.10
N GLU A 849 -7.61 -10.82 -27.14
CA GLU A 849 -7.82 -9.55 -27.85
C GLU A 849 -8.11 -9.79 -29.34
N THR A 850 -7.33 -10.65 -29.99
CA THR A 850 -7.51 -11.00 -31.41
C THR A 850 -8.87 -11.67 -31.64
N ARG A 851 -9.25 -12.62 -30.78
CA ARG A 851 -10.54 -13.30 -30.82
C ARG A 851 -11.72 -12.32 -30.61
N ARG A 852 -11.55 -11.33 -29.74
CA ARG A 852 -12.56 -10.28 -29.49
C ARG A 852 -12.75 -9.36 -30.69
N GLU A 853 -11.67 -8.99 -31.38
CA GLU A 853 -11.76 -8.15 -32.58
C GLU A 853 -12.41 -8.92 -33.74
N GLU A 854 -12.16 -10.22 -33.87
CA GLU A 854 -12.88 -11.08 -34.83
C GLU A 854 -14.39 -11.14 -34.54
N VAL A 855 -14.80 -11.22 -33.26
CA VAL A 855 -16.21 -11.19 -32.85
C VAL A 855 -16.84 -9.83 -33.12
N LYS A 856 -16.12 -8.73 -32.87
CA LYS A 856 -16.58 -7.36 -33.14
C LYS A 856 -16.80 -7.12 -34.63
N GLN A 857 -15.87 -7.58 -35.48
CA GLN A 857 -16.01 -7.51 -36.93
C GLN A 857 -17.17 -8.38 -37.44
N ALA A 858 -17.39 -9.56 -36.84
CA ALA A 858 -18.54 -10.40 -37.17
C ALA A 858 -19.89 -9.77 -36.76
N ALA A 859 -19.93 -9.08 -35.60
CA ALA A 859 -21.12 -8.38 -35.13
C ALA A 859 -21.45 -7.12 -35.96
N MET A 860 -20.44 -6.33 -36.33
CA MET A 860 -20.64 -5.19 -37.26
C MET A 860 -21.15 -5.66 -38.61
N LYS A 861 -20.61 -6.78 -39.13
CA LYS A 861 -21.08 -7.35 -40.38
C LYS A 861 -22.54 -7.86 -40.32
N ALA A 862 -22.94 -8.44 -39.18
CA ALA A 862 -24.33 -8.87 -38.97
C ALA A 862 -25.32 -7.69 -38.84
N LEU A 863 -24.87 -6.55 -38.29
CA LEU A 863 -25.64 -5.31 -38.24
C LEU A 863 -25.81 -4.69 -39.63
N GLU A 864 -24.76 -4.66 -40.46
CA GLU A 864 -24.84 -4.21 -41.85
C GLU A 864 -25.73 -5.11 -42.73
N GLU A 865 -25.76 -6.43 -42.45
CA GLU A 865 -26.65 -7.38 -43.13
C GLU A 865 -28.13 -7.18 -42.72
N ASN A 866 -28.42 -6.85 -41.45
CA ASN A 866 -29.78 -6.53 -40.97
C ASN A 866 -30.30 -5.18 -41.51
N GLU A 867 -29.46 -4.14 -41.59
CA GLU A 867 -29.86 -2.85 -42.18
C GLU A 867 -30.17 -2.97 -43.69
N GLN A 868 -29.56 -3.94 -44.39
CA GLN A 868 -29.89 -4.22 -45.79
C GLN A 868 -31.20 -5.01 -45.96
N GLU A 869 -31.61 -5.82 -44.97
CA GLU A 869 -32.92 -6.51 -44.97
C GLU A 869 -34.07 -5.53 -44.66
N ASP A 870 -33.91 -4.61 -43.70
CA ASP A 870 -34.95 -3.61 -43.34
C ASP A 870 -35.24 -2.61 -44.48
N VAL A 871 -34.21 -2.20 -45.23
CA VAL A 871 -34.36 -1.33 -46.42
C VAL A 871 -34.98 -2.08 -47.62
N SER A 872 -35.00 -3.42 -47.58
CA SER A 872 -35.64 -4.26 -48.59
C SER A 872 -37.13 -4.50 -48.31
N GLU A 873 -37.53 -4.61 -47.04
CA GLU A 873 -38.94 -4.71 -46.63
C GLU A 873 -39.69 -3.36 -46.79
N GLU A 874 -39.06 -2.22 -46.44
CA GLU A 874 -39.69 -0.89 -46.65
C GLU A 874 -39.94 -0.56 -48.14
N LYS A 875 -39.21 -1.19 -49.08
CA LYS A 875 -39.41 -1.01 -50.53
C LYS A 875 -40.43 -1.96 -51.14
N GLU A 876 -40.84 -3.02 -50.44
CA GLU A 876 -41.96 -3.87 -50.85
C GLU A 876 -43.30 -3.31 -50.34
N ASP A 877 -43.34 -2.72 -49.15
CA ASP A 877 -44.57 -2.14 -48.58
C ASP A 877 -45.03 -0.83 -49.26
N GLU A 878 -44.11 0.01 -49.75
CA GLU A 878 -44.49 1.21 -50.54
C GLU A 878 -45.04 0.89 -51.95
N LYS A 879 -44.96 -0.37 -52.40
CA LYS A 879 -45.55 -0.78 -53.69
C LYS A 879 -46.97 -1.35 -53.57
N GLU A 880 -47.40 -1.82 -52.40
CA GLU A 880 -48.76 -2.33 -52.21
C GLU A 880 -49.78 -1.24 -51.81
N GLU A 881 -49.36 -0.09 -51.29
CA GLU A 881 -50.29 1.00 -50.90
C GLU A 881 -50.68 1.97 -52.03
N SER A 882 -50.22 1.76 -53.27
CA SER A 882 -50.67 2.51 -54.47
C SER A 882 -51.69 1.77 -55.34
N ALA A 883 -52.20 0.62 -54.88
CA ALA A 883 -53.18 -0.18 -55.60
C ALA A 883 -54.24 -0.83 -54.69
N ASP A 884 -54.99 -0.04 -53.91
CA ASP A 884 -56.43 -0.22 -53.67
C ASP A 884 -57.11 1.00 -53.03
#